data_AF-A0A0B7NKP5-F1
#
_entry.id   AF-A0A0B7NKP5-F1
#
_cell.length_a   1.000
_cell.length_b   1.000
_cell.length_c   1.000
_cell.angle_alpha   90.00
_cell.angle_beta   90.00
_cell.angle_gamma   90.00
#
_symmetry.space_group_name_H-M   'P 1'
#
loop_
_entity.id
_entity.type
_entity.pdbx_description
1 polymer ?
#
loop_
_entity_poly.entity_id
_entity_poly.type
_entity_poly.pdbx_seq_one_letter_code
_entity_poly.pdbx_strand_id
1 'polypeptide(L)'
;MAAETAATTTTTTAFVDTFVDYSKHHDEAEIMNKLAAFSDDDDTCSFDSSQDEKLLTPPATGDVEDGCQDVDDEAIDWEFWSTVISDFAQFSQSQLQQLSIQVQHGIPSALRGTIWPVIAKKTDSGLQDDYIQLLKQDSVYEKAITRDLHRTFPQHPFFQSHVGQEALFNVVKAYSIYDPEVGYCQGIAFIAGPLLLHMPEEEAFCILVQLMQKYHLRGHYTPQLDLLRQRLFQFDGLLLDHLPHIHRHFNEQGVRSNMYASQWFLTLFAYKFPLDVVYRIYDTLFTEGVDCLFRIGLALLFKNQCTILSLDFEALVTYLKDDMLAVYKDNITDLLCESFEIKISHKKLDKLAKDYQVETAKADTEAGLIQSLRKENRHLAEKSRSVEIENENLKKEQARVAQALISKKLELARAHDENDALKQQAAELRRVIDIIPTQIENQVQSDMEVLCLKNQTLNQRNAQLQDQLQDMEALVIEIKLKYAQSESERELLNQRVTDLKRWMNNTHTHLPAMLVTKLSRSTLASIVTRPMTKRCYAAAANSEPVKKTALYDFHVKHGGKMVPFAGYAMPVQYSNMGMLASHLHTREKASIFDVSHMLQSRVTGKDRKAFFETLVVADLQNLPVGQGTLSVFTNEQGGIIDDTIVMQHDDSLYVVSNAGCADKDLAHIRKHLAEFQKKGGEVEFNVITDHSLIAIQGPKAAAALETLVGQSLNDFSFMNGKHMEVAGVPCHIARSGYTGEDGFELSVPTEEVVNITEKLLAHPDVEMAGLGARDSLRLEAGLCLYGNDLDETTTPVEAGLTWTIPKSRRETGGFLGAEHILPQIKGGVSRRRVGLFVEGAPARGGAEILNKEGEVIGVVTSGCPSPILKKNVAMGYVKNGSHKKGTELDVKVRNKIQKAVVTKMPFVESNYHK
;
A
#
# COMPACT_ATOMS: atom_id res chain seq x y z
N MET A 1 11.09 21.85 -47.99
CA MET A 1 11.50 20.46 -47.64
C MET A 1 12.37 20.43 -46.37
N ALA A 2 11.84 20.88 -45.23
CA ALA A 2 12.52 20.77 -43.92
C ALA A 2 11.56 21.00 -42.72
N ALA A 3 10.24 20.88 -42.91
CA ALA A 3 9.24 21.41 -41.96
C ALA A 3 8.00 20.52 -41.72
N GLU A 4 7.84 19.40 -42.43
CA GLU A 4 6.65 18.53 -42.32
C GLU A 4 6.92 17.23 -41.55
N THR A 5 8.19 16.85 -41.35
CA THR A 5 8.61 15.58 -40.72
C THR A 5 8.49 15.54 -39.19
N ALA A 6 8.02 16.61 -38.54
CA ALA A 6 7.91 16.69 -37.08
C ALA A 6 6.50 16.37 -36.54
N ALA A 7 5.46 16.40 -37.38
CA ALA A 7 4.06 16.27 -36.93
C ALA A 7 3.59 14.81 -36.76
N THR A 8 4.25 13.84 -37.39
CA THR A 8 3.77 12.45 -37.46
C THR A 8 4.21 11.59 -36.26
N THR A 9 5.29 11.99 -35.57
CA THR A 9 5.89 11.20 -34.49
C THR A 9 5.04 11.23 -33.22
N THR A 10 4.54 12.41 -32.82
CA THR A 10 3.86 12.66 -31.54
C THR A 10 2.58 11.84 -31.38
N THR A 11 1.83 11.62 -32.47
CA THR A 11 0.62 10.80 -32.47
C THR A 11 0.92 9.31 -32.25
N THR A 12 2.14 8.87 -32.59
CA THR A 12 2.55 7.47 -32.40
C THR A 12 2.92 7.19 -30.94
N THR A 13 3.53 8.15 -30.23
CA THR A 13 3.85 8.00 -28.80
C THR A 13 2.59 7.93 -27.94
N ALA A 14 1.62 8.82 -28.19
CA ALA A 14 0.34 8.83 -27.46
C ALA A 14 -0.45 7.51 -27.59
N PHE A 15 -0.31 6.81 -28.72
CA PHE A 15 -0.90 5.48 -28.93
C PHE A 15 -0.25 4.40 -28.04
N VAL A 16 1.06 4.49 -27.81
CA VAL A 16 1.82 3.53 -26.97
C VAL A 16 1.59 3.79 -25.48
N ASP A 17 1.67 5.05 -25.04
CA ASP A 17 1.54 5.39 -23.61
C ASP A 17 0.15 5.00 -23.06
N THR A 18 -0.90 5.12 -23.89
CA THR A 18 -2.28 4.74 -23.53
C THR A 18 -2.46 3.22 -23.39
N PHE A 19 -1.65 2.39 -24.06
CA PHE A 19 -1.75 0.93 -23.96
C PHE A 19 -0.92 0.38 -22.78
N VAL A 20 0.28 0.94 -22.59
CA VAL A 20 1.27 0.52 -21.59
C VAL A 20 0.79 0.70 -20.14
N ASP A 21 -0.07 1.67 -19.83
CA ASP A 21 -0.60 1.83 -18.47
C ASP A 21 -1.75 0.85 -18.13
N TYR A 22 -2.40 0.25 -19.13
CA TYR A 22 -3.56 -0.63 -18.94
C TYR A 22 -3.25 -2.14 -18.84
N SER A 23 -2.00 -2.56 -19.08
CA SER A 23 -1.53 -3.94 -18.79
C SER A 23 -1.01 -4.08 -17.34
N LYS A 24 -0.34 -3.05 -16.80
CA LYS A 24 0.37 -3.06 -15.48
C LYS A 24 -0.49 -3.29 -14.23
N HIS A 25 -1.80 -3.53 -14.35
CA HIS A 25 -2.73 -3.50 -13.21
C HIS A 25 -3.55 -4.77 -12.99
N HIS A 26 -3.47 -5.79 -13.84
CA HIS A 26 -3.98 -7.12 -13.53
C HIS A 26 -2.89 -8.16 -13.78
N ASP A 27 -2.80 -9.17 -12.91
CA ASP A 27 -1.89 -10.29 -13.12
C ASP A 27 -2.46 -11.09 -14.31
N GLU A 28 -1.89 -10.93 -15.51
CA GLU A 28 -2.41 -11.57 -16.72
C GLU A 28 -2.43 -13.10 -16.54
N ALA A 29 -1.52 -13.67 -15.74
CA ALA A 29 -1.56 -15.06 -15.34
C ALA A 29 -2.82 -15.46 -14.53
N GLU A 30 -3.47 -14.56 -13.81
CA GLU A 30 -4.73 -14.82 -13.09
C GLU A 30 -5.95 -14.76 -14.05
N ILE A 31 -5.92 -13.93 -15.09
CA ILE A 31 -6.95 -13.92 -16.15
C ILE A 31 -6.75 -15.13 -17.08
N MET A 32 -5.50 -15.46 -17.44
CA MET A 32 -5.12 -16.66 -18.17
C MET A 32 -5.55 -17.92 -17.41
N ASN A 33 -5.27 -18.02 -16.10
CA ASN A 33 -5.76 -19.13 -15.29
C ASN A 33 -7.28 -19.17 -15.18
N LYS A 34 -8.00 -18.04 -15.21
CA LYS A 34 -9.48 -18.03 -15.22
C LYS A 34 -10.09 -18.37 -16.58
N LEU A 35 -9.37 -18.17 -17.68
CA LEU A 35 -9.79 -18.61 -19.01
C LEU A 35 -9.40 -20.08 -19.26
N ALA A 36 -8.25 -20.52 -18.75
CA ALA A 36 -7.80 -21.92 -18.83
C ALA A 36 -8.53 -22.83 -17.85
N ALA A 37 -8.86 -22.40 -16.63
CA ALA A 37 -9.64 -23.19 -15.66
C ALA A 37 -11.14 -23.32 -16.02
N PHE A 38 -11.54 -23.01 -17.24
CA PHE A 38 -12.77 -23.53 -17.85
C PHE A 38 -12.58 -24.91 -18.52
N SER A 39 -11.36 -25.47 -18.53
CA SER A 39 -11.06 -26.78 -19.13
C SER A 39 -11.04 -27.97 -18.15
N ASP A 40 -10.39 -27.85 -16.98
CA ASP A 40 -10.08 -29.01 -16.13
C ASP A 40 -10.49 -28.88 -14.63
N ASP A 41 -11.14 -29.95 -14.15
CA ASP A 41 -11.47 -30.38 -12.78
C ASP A 41 -12.51 -29.61 -11.90
N ASP A 42 -13.15 -30.40 -11.02
CA ASP A 42 -14.54 -30.27 -10.52
C ASP A 42 -14.82 -29.33 -9.32
N ASP A 43 -16.13 -29.04 -9.15
CA ASP A 43 -16.82 -28.69 -7.89
C ASP A 43 -16.20 -27.62 -6.95
N THR A 44 -16.50 -26.34 -7.22
CA THR A 44 -17.50 -25.57 -6.42
C THR A 44 -17.57 -24.07 -6.79
N CYS A 45 -18.16 -23.75 -7.95
CA CYS A 45 -18.83 -22.46 -8.10
C CYS A 45 -20.01 -22.57 -9.08
N SER A 46 -21.22 -22.53 -8.55
CA SER A 46 -22.44 -22.53 -9.37
C SER A 46 -22.56 -21.23 -10.14
N PHE A 47 -22.36 -21.27 -11.46
CA PHE A 47 -23.08 -20.36 -12.34
C PHE A 47 -24.55 -20.78 -12.30
N ASP A 48 -25.39 -20.04 -11.57
CA ASP A 48 -26.78 -20.40 -11.30
C ASP A 48 -27.65 -20.19 -12.54
N SER A 49 -27.64 -21.18 -13.43
CA SER A 49 -28.46 -21.20 -14.65
C SER A 49 -29.97 -21.36 -14.39
N SER A 50 -30.44 -21.27 -13.14
CA SER A 50 -31.87 -21.31 -12.81
C SER A 50 -32.55 -19.94 -12.76
N GLN A 51 -31.81 -18.83 -12.97
CA GLN A 51 -32.39 -17.48 -13.00
C GLN A 51 -32.53 -16.87 -14.41
N ASP A 52 -31.78 -17.37 -15.40
CA ASP A 52 -31.88 -16.95 -16.80
C ASP A 52 -33.00 -17.68 -17.61
N GLU A 53 -33.87 -18.47 -16.97
CA GLU A 53 -35.10 -18.97 -17.60
C GLU A 53 -36.15 -17.87 -17.90
N LYS A 54 -35.87 -16.60 -17.58
CA LYS A 54 -36.84 -15.49 -17.68
C LYS A 54 -36.32 -14.19 -18.29
N LEU A 55 -35.49 -14.27 -19.34
CA LEU A 55 -35.47 -13.25 -20.40
C LEU A 55 -35.04 -13.88 -21.74
N LEU A 56 -35.20 -13.14 -22.84
CA LEU A 56 -34.88 -13.58 -24.21
C LEU A 56 -35.67 -14.79 -24.74
N THR A 57 -37.01 -14.70 -24.69
CA THR A 57 -37.75 -15.09 -25.90
C THR A 57 -37.27 -14.20 -27.05
N PRO A 58 -36.91 -14.73 -28.23
CA PRO A 58 -36.87 -13.92 -29.45
C PRO A 58 -38.23 -13.22 -29.66
N PRO A 59 -38.29 -12.09 -30.40
CA PRO A 59 -39.55 -11.61 -30.93
C PRO A 59 -40.24 -12.76 -31.66
N ALA A 60 -41.53 -12.98 -31.39
CA ALA A 60 -42.26 -14.08 -32.01
C ALA A 60 -42.11 -14.01 -33.55
N THR A 61 -41.87 -15.17 -34.17
CA THR A 61 -42.00 -15.36 -35.61
C THR A 61 -43.46 -15.19 -35.99
N GLY A 62 -43.90 -13.94 -36.13
CA GLY A 62 -45.23 -13.59 -36.60
C GLY A 62 -45.31 -13.90 -38.10
N ASP A 63 -45.73 -15.12 -38.40
CA ASP A 63 -46.16 -15.61 -39.71
C ASP A 63 -45.34 -15.08 -40.90
N VAL A 64 -44.01 -15.28 -40.82
CA VAL A 64 -43.17 -15.30 -42.02
C VAL A 64 -43.45 -16.64 -42.69
N GLU A 65 -44.30 -16.61 -43.72
CA GLU A 65 -44.54 -17.74 -44.63
C GLU A 65 -43.19 -18.27 -45.17
N ASP A 66 -43.17 -19.56 -45.54
CA ASP A 66 -41.97 -20.35 -45.85
C ASP A 66 -40.91 -19.54 -46.62
N GLY A 67 -39.89 -19.09 -45.88
CA GLY A 67 -39.04 -17.96 -46.24
C GLY A 67 -38.04 -18.23 -47.36
N CYS A 68 -38.12 -19.39 -48.00
CA CYS A 68 -37.54 -19.62 -49.31
C CYS A 68 -38.35 -18.82 -50.34
N GLN A 69 -38.12 -17.50 -50.37
CA GLN A 69 -38.26 -16.77 -51.62
C GLN A 69 -37.24 -17.37 -52.58
N ASP A 70 -37.71 -18.32 -53.39
CA ASP A 70 -37.03 -18.77 -54.59
C ASP A 70 -36.65 -17.51 -55.37
N VAL A 71 -35.36 -17.17 -55.34
CA VAL A 71 -34.81 -16.09 -56.15
C VAL A 71 -35.00 -16.55 -57.59
N ASP A 72 -35.93 -15.91 -58.32
CA ASP A 72 -36.38 -16.34 -59.65
C ASP A 72 -35.21 -16.96 -60.44
N ASP A 73 -35.34 -18.22 -60.89
CA ASP A 73 -34.28 -18.94 -61.59
C ASP A 73 -33.77 -18.18 -62.85
N GLU A 74 -34.61 -17.27 -63.37
CA GLU A 74 -34.30 -16.33 -64.46
C GLU A 74 -33.29 -15.23 -64.09
N ALA A 75 -33.03 -14.98 -62.80
CA ALA A 75 -32.11 -13.95 -62.28
C ALA A 75 -30.70 -14.47 -61.94
N ILE A 76 -30.50 -15.79 -61.91
CA ILE A 76 -29.19 -16.39 -61.63
C ILE A 76 -28.35 -16.45 -62.92
N ASP A 77 -27.16 -15.84 -62.90
CA ASP A 77 -26.19 -15.93 -64.00
C ASP A 77 -25.50 -17.32 -64.02
N TRP A 78 -26.23 -18.31 -64.54
CA TRP A 78 -25.78 -19.68 -64.68
C TRP A 78 -24.58 -19.83 -65.63
N GLU A 79 -24.41 -18.94 -66.61
CA GLU A 79 -23.27 -18.96 -67.53
C GLU A 79 -21.98 -18.51 -66.83
N PHE A 80 -22.05 -17.43 -66.03
CA PHE A 80 -20.97 -16.99 -65.15
C PHE A 80 -20.60 -18.06 -64.13
N TRP A 81 -21.57 -18.58 -63.35
CA TRP A 81 -21.25 -19.55 -62.30
C TRP A 81 -20.77 -20.90 -62.85
N SER A 82 -21.29 -21.35 -64.00
CA SER A 82 -20.76 -22.53 -64.70
C SER A 82 -19.29 -22.32 -65.13
N THR A 83 -18.94 -21.12 -65.60
CA THR A 83 -17.55 -20.75 -65.93
C THR A 83 -16.64 -20.77 -64.69
N VAL A 84 -17.10 -20.21 -63.56
CA VAL A 84 -16.39 -20.21 -62.27
C VAL A 84 -16.13 -21.64 -61.78
N ILE A 85 -17.11 -22.54 -61.91
CA ILE A 85 -17.00 -23.95 -61.49
C ILE A 85 -16.08 -24.74 -62.44
N SER A 86 -16.12 -24.47 -63.74
CA SER A 86 -15.42 -25.26 -64.77
C SER A 86 -13.91 -25.04 -64.83
N ASP A 87 -13.43 -23.79 -64.70
CA ASP A 87 -11.99 -23.50 -64.54
C ASP A 87 -11.73 -22.27 -63.67
N PHE A 88 -11.86 -22.46 -62.35
CA PHE A 88 -11.48 -21.44 -61.38
C PHE A 88 -9.98 -21.06 -61.45
N ALA A 89 -9.10 -21.93 -61.93
CA ALA A 89 -7.66 -21.68 -61.97
C ALA A 89 -7.28 -20.68 -63.08
N GLN A 90 -7.95 -20.70 -64.22
CA GLN A 90 -7.81 -19.71 -65.30
C GLN A 90 -8.67 -18.46 -65.04
N PHE A 91 -9.89 -18.64 -64.52
CA PHE A 91 -10.81 -17.54 -64.19
C PHE A 91 -10.22 -16.60 -63.12
N SER A 92 -9.64 -17.15 -62.04
CA SER A 92 -8.99 -16.36 -60.98
C SER A 92 -7.71 -15.62 -61.39
N GLN A 93 -7.23 -15.78 -62.63
CA GLN A 93 -6.13 -14.98 -63.19
C GLN A 93 -6.60 -13.82 -64.07
N SER A 94 -7.89 -13.81 -64.47
CA SER A 94 -8.39 -12.89 -65.49
C SER A 94 -9.64 -12.08 -65.09
N GLN A 95 -10.49 -12.59 -64.19
CA GLN A 95 -11.80 -11.98 -63.88
C GLN A 95 -12.10 -11.78 -62.37
N LEU A 96 -11.07 -11.73 -61.51
CA LEU A 96 -11.22 -11.53 -60.06
C LEU A 96 -12.12 -10.35 -59.65
N GLN A 97 -12.09 -9.24 -60.42
CA GLN A 97 -12.91 -8.06 -60.11
C GLN A 97 -14.41 -8.32 -60.37
N GLN A 98 -14.77 -9.14 -61.37
CA GLN A 98 -16.16 -9.56 -61.60
C GLN A 98 -16.62 -10.54 -60.52
N LEU A 99 -15.72 -11.39 -60.00
CA LEU A 99 -16.03 -12.29 -58.87
C LEU A 99 -16.37 -11.52 -57.59
N SER A 100 -15.57 -10.52 -57.20
CA SER A 100 -15.88 -9.69 -56.02
C SER A 100 -17.21 -8.96 -56.18
N ILE A 101 -17.53 -8.44 -57.37
CA ILE A 101 -18.84 -7.82 -57.67
C ILE A 101 -19.98 -8.84 -57.55
N GLN A 102 -19.83 -10.07 -58.05
CA GLN A 102 -20.90 -11.08 -57.90
C GLN A 102 -21.03 -11.58 -56.46
N VAL A 103 -19.95 -11.63 -55.67
CA VAL A 103 -20.01 -11.95 -54.23
C VAL A 103 -20.66 -10.83 -53.39
N GLN A 104 -20.50 -9.56 -53.81
CA GLN A 104 -21.24 -8.43 -53.23
C GLN A 104 -22.76 -8.59 -53.42
N HIS A 105 -23.22 -9.21 -54.50
CA HIS A 105 -24.64 -9.55 -54.71
C HIS A 105 -25.02 -10.88 -54.03
N GLY A 106 -24.11 -11.86 -54.02
CA GLY A 106 -24.15 -13.09 -53.23
C GLY A 106 -23.96 -14.36 -54.05
N ILE A 107 -23.42 -15.42 -53.45
CA ILE A 107 -23.43 -16.73 -54.09
C ILE A 107 -24.84 -17.33 -53.90
N PRO A 108 -25.53 -17.78 -54.97
CA PRO A 108 -26.83 -18.41 -54.87
C PRO A 108 -26.79 -19.65 -53.96
N SER A 109 -27.81 -19.84 -53.13
CA SER A 109 -27.79 -20.83 -52.04
C SER A 109 -27.48 -22.25 -52.54
N ALA A 110 -28.17 -22.68 -53.60
CA ALA A 110 -27.98 -23.98 -54.24
C ALA A 110 -26.57 -24.22 -54.82
N LEU A 111 -25.77 -23.16 -55.05
CA LEU A 111 -24.44 -23.26 -55.65
C LEU A 111 -23.29 -23.22 -54.62
N ARG A 112 -23.53 -22.77 -53.39
CA ARG A 112 -22.50 -22.66 -52.33
C ARG A 112 -21.77 -23.98 -52.06
N GLY A 113 -22.51 -25.09 -52.04
CA GLY A 113 -21.97 -26.44 -51.85
C GLY A 113 -20.91 -26.84 -52.90
N THR A 114 -21.02 -26.32 -54.13
CA THR A 114 -20.03 -26.54 -55.20
C THR A 114 -18.96 -25.43 -55.22
N ILE A 115 -19.37 -24.18 -55.07
CA ILE A 115 -18.49 -23.01 -55.26
C ILE A 115 -17.53 -22.82 -54.09
N TRP A 116 -17.95 -23.02 -52.84
CA TRP A 116 -17.05 -22.87 -51.69
C TRP A 116 -15.85 -23.85 -51.78
N PRO A 117 -16.02 -25.17 -52.08
CA PRO A 117 -14.89 -26.07 -52.33
C PRO A 117 -13.99 -25.67 -53.51
N VAL A 118 -14.58 -25.15 -54.61
CA VAL A 118 -13.83 -24.69 -55.79
C VAL A 118 -12.95 -23.47 -55.45
N ILE A 119 -13.51 -22.45 -54.79
CA ILE A 119 -12.78 -21.24 -54.37
C ILE A 119 -11.76 -21.56 -53.26
N ALA A 120 -12.13 -22.45 -52.33
CA ALA A 120 -11.21 -22.99 -51.33
C ALA A 120 -10.03 -23.74 -51.95
N LYS A 121 -10.15 -24.19 -53.21
CA LYS A 121 -9.20 -25.08 -53.92
C LYS A 121 -9.05 -26.41 -53.15
N LYS A 122 -10.12 -27.22 -53.16
CA LYS A 122 -10.13 -28.61 -52.70
C LYS A 122 -8.84 -29.32 -53.17
N THR A 123 -7.93 -29.55 -52.22
CA THR A 123 -6.60 -30.12 -52.50
C THR A 123 -6.71 -31.64 -52.57
N ASP A 124 -5.91 -32.28 -53.42
CA ASP A 124 -6.16 -33.64 -53.93
C ASP A 124 -6.37 -34.73 -52.88
N SER A 125 -7.51 -35.42 -53.01
CA SER A 125 -7.82 -36.80 -52.60
C SER A 125 -7.70 -37.26 -51.14
N GLY A 126 -6.67 -36.88 -50.38
CA GLY A 126 -6.32 -37.56 -49.11
C GLY A 126 -7.26 -37.29 -47.93
N LEU A 127 -7.74 -36.05 -47.79
CA LEU A 127 -8.46 -35.63 -46.56
C LEU A 127 -9.79 -36.36 -46.31
N GLN A 128 -10.44 -36.89 -47.36
CA GLN A 128 -11.67 -37.67 -47.23
C GLN A 128 -11.37 -39.10 -46.71
N ASP A 129 -10.25 -39.70 -47.13
CA ASP A 129 -9.77 -40.97 -46.56
C ASP A 129 -9.30 -40.79 -45.12
N ASP A 130 -8.56 -39.70 -44.83
CA ASP A 130 -8.12 -39.36 -43.46
C ASP A 130 -9.33 -39.22 -42.51
N TYR A 131 -10.37 -38.49 -42.92
CA TYR A 131 -11.63 -38.33 -42.17
C TYR A 131 -12.22 -39.68 -41.76
N ILE A 132 -12.32 -40.62 -42.71
CA ILE A 132 -12.84 -41.98 -42.48
C ILE A 132 -11.95 -42.78 -41.50
N GLN A 133 -10.65 -42.47 -41.35
CA GLN A 133 -9.79 -43.07 -40.31
C GLN A 133 -9.85 -42.32 -38.97
N LEU A 134 -10.13 -41.02 -38.97
CA LEU A 134 -10.25 -40.19 -37.77
C LEU A 134 -11.52 -40.50 -36.96
N LEU A 135 -12.66 -40.75 -37.64
CA LEU A 135 -13.90 -41.16 -36.97
C LEU A 135 -13.77 -42.47 -36.17
N LYS A 136 -12.81 -43.33 -36.52
CA LYS A 136 -12.52 -44.61 -35.84
C LYS A 136 -11.65 -44.47 -34.58
N GLN A 137 -11.17 -43.26 -34.29
CA GLN A 137 -10.32 -42.94 -33.15
C GLN A 137 -11.14 -42.20 -32.10
N ASP A 138 -10.80 -42.36 -30.82
CA ASP A 138 -11.47 -41.65 -29.73
C ASP A 138 -10.82 -40.28 -29.50
N SER A 139 -11.61 -39.22 -29.34
CA SER A 139 -11.10 -37.90 -28.97
C SER A 139 -11.25 -37.66 -27.46
N VAL A 140 -10.20 -37.12 -26.84
CA VAL A 140 -10.25 -36.69 -25.42
C VAL A 140 -11.29 -35.60 -25.18
N TYR A 141 -11.71 -34.89 -26.25
CA TYR A 141 -12.62 -33.76 -26.19
C TYR A 141 -14.11 -34.11 -26.34
N GLU A 142 -14.48 -35.38 -26.57
CA GLU A 142 -15.87 -35.76 -26.92
C GLU A 142 -16.91 -35.23 -25.93
N LYS A 143 -16.64 -35.29 -24.61
CA LYS A 143 -17.54 -34.73 -23.58
C LYS A 143 -17.76 -33.22 -23.73
N ALA A 144 -16.70 -32.47 -24.07
CA ALA A 144 -16.76 -31.02 -24.27
C ALA A 144 -17.48 -30.68 -25.57
N ILE A 145 -17.24 -31.46 -26.64
CA ILE A 145 -17.95 -31.35 -27.92
C ILE A 145 -19.45 -31.57 -27.70
N THR A 146 -19.88 -32.71 -27.14
CA THR A 146 -21.31 -33.01 -26.93
C THR A 146 -22.03 -31.93 -26.12
N ARG A 147 -21.41 -31.44 -25.02
CA ARG A 147 -21.97 -30.35 -24.21
C ARG A 147 -22.22 -29.07 -25.02
N ASP A 148 -21.35 -28.79 -26.00
CA ASP A 148 -21.38 -27.55 -26.76
C ASP A 148 -22.27 -27.66 -28.01
N LEU A 149 -22.44 -28.86 -28.59
CA LEU A 149 -23.39 -29.11 -29.67
C LEU A 149 -24.85 -28.84 -29.28
N HIS A 150 -25.23 -29.17 -28.04
CA HIS A 150 -26.56 -28.88 -27.48
C HIS A 150 -26.90 -27.38 -27.44
N ARG A 151 -25.88 -26.50 -27.45
CA ARG A 151 -26.01 -25.03 -27.48
C ARG A 151 -25.58 -24.40 -28.82
N THR A 152 -25.31 -25.21 -29.83
CA THR A 152 -24.90 -24.77 -31.18
C THR A 152 -26.08 -24.88 -32.15
N PHE A 153 -26.50 -23.75 -32.73
CA PHE A 153 -27.72 -23.61 -33.55
C PHE A 153 -29.00 -24.27 -32.96
N PRO A 154 -29.33 -24.07 -31.66
CA PRO A 154 -30.35 -24.85 -30.94
C PRO A 154 -31.79 -24.70 -31.46
N GLN A 155 -32.05 -23.72 -32.35
CA GLN A 155 -33.34 -23.49 -32.98
C GLN A 155 -33.42 -24.00 -34.43
N HIS A 156 -32.32 -24.48 -35.01
CA HIS A 156 -32.27 -24.86 -36.42
C HIS A 156 -32.73 -26.32 -36.64
N PRO A 157 -33.74 -26.61 -37.49
CA PRO A 157 -34.34 -27.95 -37.58
C PRO A 157 -33.35 -29.08 -37.86
N PHE A 158 -32.36 -28.85 -38.74
CA PHE A 158 -31.32 -29.86 -39.02
C PHE A 158 -30.48 -30.18 -37.77
N PHE A 159 -30.08 -29.17 -36.99
CA PHE A 159 -29.28 -29.34 -35.77
C PHE A 159 -30.11 -29.68 -34.53
N GLN A 160 -31.45 -29.77 -34.64
CA GLN A 160 -32.30 -30.46 -33.67
C GLN A 160 -32.47 -31.95 -33.99
N SER A 161 -32.15 -32.38 -35.22
CA SER A 161 -32.20 -33.80 -35.61
C SER A 161 -30.98 -34.58 -35.13
N HIS A 162 -31.13 -35.89 -34.90
CA HIS A 162 -30.02 -36.79 -34.58
C HIS A 162 -28.92 -36.71 -35.65
N VAL A 163 -29.31 -36.75 -36.94
CA VAL A 163 -28.39 -36.77 -38.08
C VAL A 163 -27.54 -35.49 -38.13
N GLY A 164 -28.12 -34.31 -37.88
CA GLY A 164 -27.37 -33.05 -37.88
C GLY A 164 -26.49 -32.86 -36.65
N GLN A 165 -26.93 -33.32 -35.47
CA GLN A 165 -26.08 -33.35 -34.26
C GLN A 165 -24.90 -34.34 -34.43
N GLU A 166 -25.17 -35.52 -35.00
CA GLU A 166 -24.19 -36.58 -35.28
C GLU A 166 -23.16 -36.13 -36.32
N ALA A 167 -23.58 -35.56 -37.46
CA ALA A 167 -22.66 -35.00 -38.45
C ALA A 167 -21.82 -33.84 -37.89
N LEU A 168 -22.41 -32.96 -37.07
CA LEU A 168 -21.68 -31.86 -36.44
C LEU A 168 -20.70 -32.37 -35.36
N PHE A 169 -21.04 -33.43 -34.63
CA PHE A 169 -20.12 -34.16 -33.75
C PHE A 169 -18.98 -34.78 -34.55
N ASN A 170 -19.27 -35.51 -35.63
CA ASN A 170 -18.30 -36.23 -36.45
C ASN A 170 -17.23 -35.29 -37.03
N VAL A 171 -17.64 -34.19 -37.68
CA VAL A 171 -16.72 -33.20 -38.27
C VAL A 171 -15.82 -32.56 -37.20
N VAL A 172 -16.40 -32.15 -36.07
CA VAL A 172 -15.66 -31.48 -34.98
C VAL A 172 -14.74 -32.46 -34.24
N LYS A 173 -15.20 -33.69 -33.99
CA LYS A 173 -14.38 -34.79 -33.44
C LYS A 173 -13.20 -35.08 -34.34
N ALA A 174 -13.43 -35.31 -35.63
CA ALA A 174 -12.36 -35.59 -36.58
C ALA A 174 -11.34 -34.45 -36.67
N TYR A 175 -11.78 -33.18 -36.67
CA TYR A 175 -10.84 -32.04 -36.61
C TYR A 175 -10.00 -32.05 -35.34
N SER A 176 -10.60 -32.33 -34.17
CA SER A 176 -9.89 -32.35 -32.89
C SER A 176 -8.81 -33.43 -32.77
N ILE A 177 -8.87 -34.46 -33.63
CA ILE A 177 -7.86 -35.53 -33.73
C ILE A 177 -6.87 -35.22 -34.87
N TYR A 178 -7.32 -34.58 -35.96
CA TYR A 178 -6.48 -34.16 -37.08
C TYR A 178 -5.47 -33.07 -36.71
N ASP A 179 -5.85 -32.14 -35.83
CA ASP A 179 -4.98 -31.06 -35.34
C ASP A 179 -4.89 -31.06 -33.80
N PRO A 180 -4.08 -31.95 -33.19
CA PRO A 180 -4.00 -32.09 -31.73
C PRO A 180 -3.45 -30.88 -30.97
N GLU A 181 -2.87 -29.89 -31.65
CA GLU A 181 -2.44 -28.64 -31.02
C GLU A 181 -3.64 -27.70 -30.79
N VAL A 182 -4.59 -27.66 -31.73
CA VAL A 182 -5.86 -26.94 -31.58
C VAL A 182 -6.85 -27.75 -30.74
N GLY A 183 -6.91 -29.08 -30.94
CA GLY A 183 -7.85 -29.96 -30.27
C GLY A 183 -9.29 -29.51 -30.50
N TYR A 184 -10.04 -29.33 -29.41
CA TYR A 184 -11.36 -28.68 -29.45
C TYR A 184 -11.33 -27.31 -28.75
N CYS A 185 -11.66 -26.26 -29.49
CA CYS A 185 -11.85 -24.91 -28.97
C CYS A 185 -13.31 -24.47 -29.16
N GLN A 186 -13.93 -23.92 -28.11
CA GLN A 186 -15.32 -23.45 -28.14
C GLN A 186 -15.49 -22.35 -29.21
N GLY A 187 -16.21 -22.69 -30.28
CA GLY A 187 -16.42 -21.83 -31.44
C GLY A 187 -16.35 -22.60 -32.76
N ILE A 188 -15.50 -23.62 -32.86
CA ILE A 188 -15.30 -24.38 -34.11
C ILE A 188 -16.57 -25.08 -34.64
N ALA A 189 -17.50 -25.48 -33.75
CA ALA A 189 -18.80 -26.03 -34.15
C ALA A 189 -19.69 -25.01 -34.88
N PHE A 190 -19.57 -23.71 -34.55
CA PHE A 190 -20.23 -22.63 -35.30
C PHE A 190 -19.58 -22.38 -36.67
N ILE A 191 -18.41 -22.96 -36.95
CA ILE A 191 -17.80 -22.99 -38.29
C ILE A 191 -18.22 -24.22 -39.08
N ALA A 192 -18.25 -25.40 -38.45
CA ALA A 192 -18.67 -26.63 -39.11
C ALA A 192 -20.16 -26.61 -39.51
N GLY A 193 -21.03 -25.98 -38.71
CA GLY A 193 -22.48 -25.93 -38.98
C GLY A 193 -22.87 -25.31 -40.33
N PRO A 194 -22.48 -24.06 -40.65
CA PRO A 194 -22.80 -23.43 -41.93
C PRO A 194 -22.30 -24.18 -43.16
N LEU A 195 -21.22 -24.97 -43.03
CA LEU A 195 -20.73 -25.87 -44.08
C LEU A 195 -21.64 -27.09 -44.24
N LEU A 196 -21.99 -27.77 -43.14
CA LEU A 196 -22.88 -28.95 -43.12
C LEU A 196 -24.30 -28.69 -43.64
N LEU A 197 -24.73 -27.43 -43.70
CA LEU A 197 -26.00 -27.03 -44.34
C LEU A 197 -25.91 -26.92 -45.88
N HIS A 198 -24.71 -27.01 -46.45
CA HIS A 198 -24.46 -26.89 -47.90
C HIS A 198 -23.68 -28.06 -48.52
N MET A 199 -23.01 -28.91 -47.73
CA MET A 199 -22.21 -30.04 -48.22
C MET A 199 -22.15 -31.22 -47.22
N PRO A 200 -21.85 -32.46 -47.69
CA PRO A 200 -21.67 -33.64 -46.82
C PRO A 200 -20.58 -33.48 -45.75
N GLU A 201 -20.60 -34.33 -44.72
CA GLU A 201 -19.68 -34.23 -43.58
C GLU A 201 -18.20 -34.39 -43.97
N GLU A 202 -17.88 -35.26 -44.93
CA GLU A 202 -16.53 -35.46 -45.44
C GLU A 202 -16.00 -34.21 -46.18
N GLU A 203 -16.90 -33.48 -46.84
CA GLU A 203 -16.55 -32.23 -47.53
C GLU A 203 -16.48 -31.06 -46.55
N ALA A 204 -17.42 -30.97 -45.60
CA ALA A 204 -17.40 -29.97 -44.54
C ALA A 204 -16.11 -30.07 -43.69
N PHE A 205 -15.65 -31.28 -43.38
CA PHE A 205 -14.33 -31.51 -42.78
C PHE A 205 -13.18 -31.00 -43.66
N CYS A 206 -13.16 -31.35 -44.95
CA CYS A 206 -12.12 -30.86 -45.87
C CYS A 206 -12.07 -29.33 -45.96
N ILE A 207 -13.23 -28.67 -45.99
CA ILE A 207 -13.32 -27.20 -46.06
C ILE A 207 -13.00 -26.54 -44.71
N LEU A 208 -13.34 -27.16 -43.59
CA LEU A 208 -12.90 -26.73 -42.26
C LEU A 208 -11.36 -26.76 -42.15
N VAL A 209 -10.70 -27.83 -42.61
CA VAL A 209 -9.23 -27.93 -42.68
C VAL A 209 -8.64 -26.82 -43.56
N GLN A 210 -9.23 -26.54 -44.73
CA GLN A 210 -8.78 -25.45 -45.61
C GLN A 210 -8.97 -24.06 -44.97
N LEU A 211 -10.11 -23.80 -44.31
CA LEU A 211 -10.35 -22.56 -43.55
C LEU A 211 -9.28 -22.35 -42.46
N MET A 212 -8.95 -23.41 -41.71
CA MET A 212 -7.93 -23.32 -40.67
C MET A 212 -6.52 -23.08 -41.24
N GLN A 213 -6.11 -23.83 -42.26
CA GLN A 213 -4.76 -23.77 -42.83
C GLN A 213 -4.57 -22.61 -43.82
N LYS A 214 -5.30 -22.62 -44.94
CA LYS A 214 -5.13 -21.70 -46.08
C LYS A 214 -5.64 -20.28 -45.76
N TYR A 215 -6.75 -20.16 -45.04
CA TYR A 215 -7.30 -18.86 -44.61
C TYR A 215 -6.76 -18.41 -43.24
N HIS A 216 -5.80 -19.16 -42.68
CA HIS A 216 -5.10 -18.86 -41.43
C HIS A 216 -6.03 -18.70 -40.21
N LEU A 217 -7.21 -19.35 -40.21
CA LEU A 217 -8.08 -19.33 -39.04
C LEU A 217 -7.52 -20.13 -37.86
N ARG A 218 -6.66 -21.14 -38.08
CA ARG A 218 -6.10 -22.05 -37.05
C ARG A 218 -5.64 -21.34 -35.77
N GLY A 219 -4.87 -20.25 -35.91
CA GLY A 219 -4.30 -19.53 -34.76
C GLY A 219 -5.31 -18.81 -33.87
N HIS A 220 -6.58 -18.73 -34.26
CA HIS A 220 -7.65 -18.22 -33.39
C HIS A 220 -8.09 -19.28 -32.36
N TYR A 221 -7.73 -20.56 -32.58
CA TYR A 221 -8.20 -21.71 -31.81
C TYR A 221 -7.07 -22.49 -31.12
N THR A 222 -5.80 -22.09 -31.31
CA THR A 222 -4.68 -22.66 -30.54
C THR A 222 -4.82 -22.33 -29.05
N PRO A 223 -4.22 -23.09 -28.11
CA PRO A 223 -4.57 -23.01 -26.69
C PRO A 223 -4.30 -21.66 -26.01
N GLN A 224 -3.37 -20.88 -26.58
CA GLN A 224 -3.06 -19.52 -26.12
C GLN A 224 -3.88 -18.44 -26.86
N LEU A 225 -4.58 -18.79 -27.95
CA LEU A 225 -5.41 -17.89 -28.77
C LEU A 225 -4.63 -16.69 -29.37
N ASP A 226 -3.34 -16.88 -29.67
CA ASP A 226 -2.40 -15.78 -29.97
C ASP A 226 -2.81 -14.96 -31.20
N LEU A 227 -3.26 -15.61 -32.27
CA LEU A 227 -3.73 -14.90 -33.46
C LEU A 227 -5.07 -14.21 -33.19
N LEU A 228 -5.96 -14.78 -32.38
CA LEU A 228 -7.19 -14.09 -31.96
C LEU A 228 -6.84 -12.80 -31.20
N ARG A 229 -5.88 -12.83 -30.27
CA ARG A 229 -5.40 -11.63 -29.55
C ARG A 229 -4.79 -10.61 -30.51
N GLN A 230 -3.92 -11.04 -31.42
CA GLN A 230 -3.34 -10.18 -32.46
C GLN A 230 -4.44 -9.55 -33.34
N ARG A 231 -5.49 -10.31 -33.68
CA ARG A 231 -6.64 -9.84 -34.47
C ARG A 231 -7.50 -8.86 -33.67
N LEU A 232 -7.73 -9.07 -32.38
CA LEU A 232 -8.41 -8.10 -31.52
C LEU A 232 -7.61 -6.80 -31.38
N PHE A 233 -6.28 -6.87 -31.19
CA PHE A 233 -5.39 -5.70 -31.22
C PHE A 233 -5.40 -4.99 -32.58
N GLN A 234 -5.42 -5.75 -33.68
CA GLN A 234 -5.60 -5.19 -35.03
C GLN A 234 -6.96 -4.48 -35.18
N PHE A 235 -8.03 -5.01 -34.56
CA PHE A 235 -9.36 -4.40 -34.59
C PHE A 235 -9.41 -3.11 -33.77
N ASP A 236 -8.86 -3.07 -32.55
CA ASP A 236 -8.74 -1.84 -31.75
C ASP A 236 -7.91 -0.77 -32.50
N GLY A 237 -6.78 -1.16 -33.09
CA GLY A 237 -5.92 -0.28 -33.89
C GLY A 237 -6.51 0.19 -35.23
N LEU A 238 -7.59 -0.44 -35.71
CA LEU A 238 -8.43 0.02 -36.82
C LEU A 238 -9.64 0.83 -36.33
N LEU A 239 -10.17 0.53 -35.14
CA LEU A 239 -11.25 1.29 -34.51
C LEU A 239 -10.81 2.72 -34.24
N LEU A 240 -9.55 2.95 -33.83
CA LEU A 240 -9.00 4.30 -33.73
C LEU A 240 -8.91 5.01 -35.09
N ASP A 241 -8.43 4.33 -36.13
CA ASP A 241 -8.24 4.92 -37.46
C ASP A 241 -9.58 5.32 -38.13
N HIS A 242 -10.60 4.45 -38.02
CA HIS A 242 -11.87 4.60 -38.72
C HIS A 242 -12.98 5.22 -37.87
N LEU A 243 -13.02 4.94 -36.55
CA LEU A 243 -14.13 5.30 -35.63
C LEU A 243 -13.60 5.92 -34.32
N PRO A 244 -12.77 6.97 -34.37
CA PRO A 244 -12.04 7.51 -33.19
C PRO A 244 -12.95 7.99 -32.05
N HIS A 245 -14.21 8.36 -32.34
CA HIS A 245 -15.19 8.71 -31.32
C HIS A 245 -15.65 7.50 -30.50
N ILE A 246 -15.89 6.36 -31.15
CA ILE A 246 -16.25 5.10 -30.49
C ILE A 246 -15.05 4.57 -29.70
N HIS A 247 -13.86 4.56 -30.30
CA HIS A 247 -12.63 4.16 -29.59
C HIS A 247 -12.39 4.99 -28.32
N ARG A 248 -12.63 6.31 -28.37
CA ARG A 248 -12.53 7.14 -27.17
C ARG A 248 -13.57 6.77 -26.11
N HIS A 249 -14.83 6.64 -26.50
CA HIS A 249 -15.91 6.25 -25.59
C HIS A 249 -15.66 4.88 -24.94
N PHE A 250 -15.15 3.92 -25.69
CA PHE A 250 -14.76 2.60 -25.16
C PHE A 250 -13.66 2.73 -24.11
N ASN A 251 -12.62 3.54 -24.35
CA ASN A 251 -11.58 3.81 -23.36
C ASN A 251 -12.11 4.55 -22.12
N GLU A 252 -13.00 5.53 -22.29
CA GLU A 252 -13.63 6.28 -21.19
C GLU A 252 -14.56 5.39 -20.34
N GLN A 253 -15.25 4.42 -20.94
CA GLN A 253 -16.06 3.42 -20.24
C GLN A 253 -15.25 2.19 -19.76
N GLY A 254 -14.00 2.03 -20.18
CA GLY A 254 -13.18 0.85 -19.88
C GLY A 254 -13.54 -0.44 -20.66
N VAL A 255 -14.30 -0.32 -21.75
CA VAL A 255 -14.67 -1.44 -22.64
C VAL A 255 -13.51 -1.79 -23.57
N ARG A 256 -13.20 -3.09 -23.70
CA ARG A 256 -12.12 -3.61 -24.56
C ARG A 256 -12.68 -4.56 -25.63
N SER A 257 -12.07 -4.62 -26.82
CA SER A 257 -12.55 -5.51 -27.91
C SER A 257 -12.67 -6.98 -27.52
N ASN A 258 -11.84 -7.48 -26.60
CA ASN A 258 -11.93 -8.86 -26.14
C ASN A 258 -13.24 -9.19 -25.36
N MET A 259 -13.99 -8.17 -24.91
CA MET A 259 -15.23 -8.34 -24.14
C MET A 259 -16.46 -8.62 -25.02
N TYR A 260 -16.41 -8.32 -26.32
CA TYR A 260 -17.51 -8.50 -27.27
C TYR A 260 -17.06 -9.13 -28.60
N ALA A 261 -16.00 -8.61 -29.23
CA ALA A 261 -15.57 -9.04 -30.56
C ALA A 261 -14.92 -10.43 -30.59
N SER A 262 -14.40 -10.95 -29.46
CA SER A 262 -13.82 -12.29 -29.38
C SER A 262 -14.73 -13.37 -30.00
N GLN A 263 -16.02 -13.29 -29.71
CA GLN A 263 -17.01 -14.26 -30.20
C GLN A 263 -17.34 -14.07 -31.69
N TRP A 264 -17.25 -12.83 -32.21
CA TRP A 264 -17.42 -12.56 -33.64
C TRP A 264 -16.34 -13.26 -34.46
N PHE A 265 -15.07 -13.16 -34.06
CA PHE A 265 -13.96 -13.84 -34.73
C PHE A 265 -13.97 -15.37 -34.49
N LEU A 266 -14.25 -15.84 -33.27
CA LEU A 266 -14.30 -17.28 -32.92
C LEU A 266 -15.48 -18.06 -33.51
N THR A 267 -16.51 -17.39 -34.03
CA THR A 267 -17.69 -18.05 -34.64
C THR A 267 -17.98 -17.59 -36.05
N LEU A 268 -17.13 -16.72 -36.64
CA LEU A 268 -17.39 -16.05 -37.92
C LEU A 268 -18.80 -15.40 -37.93
N PHE A 269 -19.10 -14.70 -36.83
CA PHE A 269 -20.40 -14.11 -36.46
C PHE A 269 -21.58 -15.09 -36.22
N ALA A 270 -21.43 -16.39 -36.50
CA ALA A 270 -22.53 -17.36 -36.53
C ALA A 270 -23.18 -17.71 -35.18
N TYR A 271 -22.75 -17.13 -34.06
CA TYR A 271 -23.38 -17.33 -32.75
C TYR A 271 -24.77 -16.68 -32.61
N LYS A 272 -24.94 -15.47 -33.14
CA LYS A 272 -26.14 -14.63 -32.96
C LYS A 272 -26.73 -14.10 -34.27
N PHE A 273 -25.98 -14.19 -35.36
CA PHE A 273 -26.39 -13.63 -36.65
C PHE A 273 -27.29 -14.64 -37.38
N PRO A 274 -28.38 -14.21 -38.05
CA PRO A 274 -29.17 -15.09 -38.91
C PRO A 274 -28.28 -15.80 -39.93
N LEU A 275 -28.59 -17.06 -40.22
CA LEU A 275 -27.73 -17.92 -41.04
C LEU A 275 -27.49 -17.34 -42.44
N ASP A 276 -28.45 -16.63 -43.02
CA ASP A 276 -28.29 -15.95 -44.31
C ASP A 276 -27.23 -14.86 -44.29
N VAL A 277 -27.04 -14.15 -43.16
CA VAL A 277 -25.90 -13.23 -43.00
C VAL A 277 -24.59 -14.04 -42.95
N VAL A 278 -24.58 -15.14 -42.20
CA VAL A 278 -23.40 -16.00 -42.03
C VAL A 278 -22.92 -16.56 -43.37
N TYR A 279 -23.83 -17.08 -44.21
CA TYR A 279 -23.47 -17.62 -45.52
C TYR A 279 -22.85 -16.54 -46.42
N ARG A 280 -23.35 -15.31 -46.37
CA ARG A 280 -22.80 -14.18 -47.13
C ARG A 280 -21.46 -13.67 -46.58
N ILE A 281 -21.23 -13.79 -45.27
CA ILE A 281 -19.91 -13.60 -44.66
C ILE A 281 -18.94 -14.68 -45.17
N TYR A 282 -19.40 -15.93 -45.36
CA TYR A 282 -18.59 -17.03 -45.91
C TYR A 282 -18.26 -16.81 -47.39
N ASP A 283 -19.22 -16.39 -48.21
CA ASP A 283 -19.01 -16.01 -49.62
C ASP A 283 -17.84 -14.98 -49.75
N THR A 284 -17.82 -14.00 -48.85
CA THR A 284 -16.79 -12.96 -48.76
C THR A 284 -15.47 -13.47 -48.17
N LEU A 285 -15.53 -14.34 -47.15
CA LEU A 285 -14.36 -14.97 -46.51
C LEU A 285 -13.57 -15.87 -47.46
N PHE A 286 -14.26 -16.68 -48.27
CA PHE A 286 -13.60 -17.57 -49.23
C PHE A 286 -12.88 -16.81 -50.36
N THR A 287 -13.36 -15.60 -50.71
CA THR A 287 -12.82 -14.80 -51.82
C THR A 287 -11.83 -13.73 -51.38
N GLU A 288 -12.11 -12.99 -50.31
CA GLU A 288 -11.30 -11.85 -49.85
C GLU A 288 -10.54 -12.12 -48.54
N GLY A 289 -10.72 -13.30 -47.94
CA GLY A 289 -10.00 -13.75 -46.74
C GLY A 289 -10.50 -13.14 -45.44
N VAL A 290 -9.88 -13.56 -44.33
CA VAL A 290 -10.28 -13.20 -42.95
C VAL A 290 -10.29 -11.70 -42.65
N ASP A 291 -9.64 -10.89 -43.49
CA ASP A 291 -9.66 -9.43 -43.35
C ASP A 291 -11.07 -8.83 -43.61
N CYS A 292 -12.02 -9.60 -44.16
CA CYS A 292 -13.44 -9.21 -44.24
C CYS A 292 -14.10 -9.06 -42.87
N LEU A 293 -13.69 -9.85 -41.87
CA LEU A 293 -14.27 -9.86 -40.51
C LEU A 293 -14.09 -8.50 -39.82
N PHE A 294 -12.96 -7.82 -40.07
CA PHE A 294 -12.73 -6.45 -39.63
C PHE A 294 -13.68 -5.45 -40.28
N ARG A 295 -13.92 -5.57 -41.59
CA ARG A 295 -14.79 -4.66 -42.34
C ARG A 295 -16.22 -4.76 -41.82
N ILE A 296 -16.71 -5.99 -41.61
CA ILE A 296 -18.03 -6.27 -41.02
C ILE A 296 -18.12 -5.71 -39.60
N GLY A 297 -17.11 -5.96 -38.75
CA GLY A 297 -17.04 -5.44 -37.38
C GLY A 297 -17.04 -3.90 -37.31
N LEU A 298 -16.33 -3.23 -38.22
CA LEU A 298 -16.31 -1.77 -38.31
C LEU A 298 -17.64 -1.21 -38.86
N ALA A 299 -18.27 -1.84 -39.85
CA ALA A 299 -19.56 -1.43 -40.38
C ALA A 299 -20.65 -1.50 -39.29
N LEU A 300 -20.72 -2.60 -38.54
CA LEU A 300 -21.59 -2.77 -37.37
C LEU A 300 -21.42 -1.63 -36.37
N LEU A 301 -20.18 -1.31 -35.97
CA LEU A 301 -19.89 -0.25 -35.01
C LEU A 301 -20.22 1.15 -35.55
N PHE A 302 -19.94 1.41 -36.83
CA PHE A 302 -20.26 2.68 -37.48
C PHE A 302 -21.77 2.94 -37.53
N LYS A 303 -22.55 1.95 -37.98
CA LYS A 303 -24.02 2.05 -38.10
C LYS A 303 -24.69 2.26 -36.73
N ASN A 304 -24.15 1.65 -35.69
CA ASN A 304 -24.64 1.76 -34.31
C ASN A 304 -24.04 2.95 -33.52
N GLN A 305 -23.20 3.80 -34.14
CA GLN A 305 -22.42 4.84 -33.46
C GLN A 305 -23.26 5.75 -32.54
N CYS A 306 -24.43 6.22 -33.01
CA CYS A 306 -25.28 7.13 -32.25
C CYS A 306 -25.83 6.49 -30.96
N THR A 307 -26.16 5.20 -30.99
CA THR A 307 -26.58 4.45 -29.79
C THR A 307 -25.39 4.23 -28.88
N ILE A 308 -24.29 3.69 -29.42
CA ILE A 308 -23.07 3.34 -28.69
C ILE A 308 -22.55 4.52 -27.84
N LEU A 309 -22.48 5.73 -28.41
CA LEU A 309 -22.00 6.94 -27.72
C LEU A 309 -22.95 7.47 -26.64
N SER A 310 -24.12 6.86 -26.46
CA SER A 310 -25.11 7.23 -25.43
C SER A 310 -25.19 6.26 -24.25
N LEU A 311 -24.50 5.11 -24.33
CA LEU A 311 -24.55 4.04 -23.32
C LEU A 311 -23.37 4.10 -22.34
N ASP A 312 -23.64 3.79 -21.07
CA ASP A 312 -22.61 3.51 -20.06
C ASP A 312 -22.04 2.09 -20.20
N PHE A 313 -20.99 1.78 -19.46
CA PHE A 313 -20.31 0.47 -19.49
C PHE A 313 -21.23 -0.76 -19.48
N GLU A 314 -22.23 -0.82 -18.58
CA GLU A 314 -23.05 -2.03 -18.39
C GLU A 314 -24.07 -2.19 -19.52
N ALA A 315 -24.74 -1.10 -19.91
CA ALA A 315 -25.64 -1.10 -21.06
C ALA A 315 -24.87 -1.35 -22.38
N LEU A 316 -23.68 -0.76 -22.53
CA LEU A 316 -22.85 -0.86 -23.72
C LEU A 316 -22.31 -2.28 -23.95
N VAL A 317 -21.77 -2.93 -22.92
CA VAL A 317 -21.26 -4.32 -23.03
C VAL A 317 -22.37 -5.31 -23.34
N THR A 318 -23.62 -5.02 -22.93
CA THR A 318 -24.81 -5.81 -23.28
C THR A 318 -25.22 -5.57 -24.73
N TYR A 319 -25.42 -4.30 -25.11
CA TYR A 319 -25.81 -3.89 -26.47
C TYR A 319 -24.85 -4.42 -27.55
N LEU A 320 -23.53 -4.35 -27.30
CA LEU A 320 -22.48 -4.86 -28.19
C LEU A 320 -22.53 -6.38 -28.43
N LYS A 321 -23.20 -7.16 -27.58
CA LYS A 321 -23.32 -8.62 -27.69
C LYS A 321 -24.62 -9.06 -28.35
N ASP A 322 -25.73 -8.40 -28.02
CA ASP A 322 -27.07 -8.91 -28.29
C ASP A 322 -27.85 -8.10 -29.34
N ASP A 323 -27.68 -6.77 -29.40
CA ASP A 323 -28.59 -5.88 -30.15
C ASP A 323 -27.99 -5.27 -31.44
N MET A 324 -26.68 -5.41 -31.68
CA MET A 324 -25.94 -4.74 -32.78
C MET A 324 -26.52 -4.94 -34.19
N LEU A 325 -27.26 -6.02 -34.44
CA LEU A 325 -27.92 -6.28 -35.73
C LEU A 325 -29.26 -5.55 -35.93
N ALA A 326 -29.88 -5.02 -34.87
CA ALA A 326 -31.24 -4.48 -34.92
C ALA A 326 -31.40 -3.33 -35.94
N VAL A 327 -30.31 -2.59 -36.23
CA VAL A 327 -30.29 -1.48 -37.19
C VAL A 327 -30.30 -1.95 -38.66
N TYR A 328 -30.04 -3.23 -38.92
CA TYR A 328 -30.09 -3.84 -40.26
C TYR A 328 -31.33 -4.72 -40.49
N LYS A 329 -32.32 -4.67 -39.58
CA LYS A 329 -33.48 -5.58 -39.58
C LYS A 329 -34.30 -5.53 -40.88
N ASP A 330 -34.41 -4.35 -41.51
CA ASP A 330 -35.23 -4.15 -42.71
C ASP A 330 -34.48 -4.50 -44.01
N ASN A 331 -33.13 -4.44 -44.01
CA ASN A 331 -32.30 -4.93 -45.10
C ASN A 331 -30.92 -5.37 -44.58
N ILE A 332 -30.75 -6.68 -44.47
CA ILE A 332 -29.51 -7.33 -44.02
C ILE A 332 -28.36 -7.17 -45.04
N THR A 333 -28.66 -6.99 -46.33
CA THR A 333 -27.62 -6.90 -47.37
C THR A 333 -26.78 -5.61 -47.27
N ASP A 334 -27.36 -4.54 -46.72
CA ASP A 334 -26.68 -3.25 -46.55
C ASP A 334 -25.43 -3.35 -45.66
N LEU A 335 -25.43 -4.22 -44.63
CA LEU A 335 -24.27 -4.44 -43.77
C LEU A 335 -23.04 -4.87 -44.58
N LEU A 336 -23.23 -5.73 -45.59
CA LEU A 336 -22.16 -6.24 -46.42
C LEU A 336 -21.71 -5.16 -47.39
N CYS A 337 -22.65 -4.50 -48.08
CA CYS A 337 -22.39 -3.37 -48.98
C CYS A 337 -21.56 -2.27 -48.28
N GLU A 338 -21.97 -1.84 -47.08
CA GLU A 338 -21.24 -0.87 -46.25
C GLU A 338 -19.85 -1.40 -45.85
N SER A 339 -19.71 -2.70 -45.57
CA SER A 339 -18.39 -3.29 -45.27
C SER A 339 -17.42 -3.20 -46.46
N PHE A 340 -17.89 -3.30 -47.71
CA PHE A 340 -17.04 -3.15 -48.90
C PHE A 340 -16.55 -1.70 -49.12
N GLU A 341 -17.21 -0.70 -48.55
CA GLU A 341 -16.71 0.69 -48.56
C GLU A 341 -15.48 0.88 -47.65
N ILE A 342 -15.33 0.04 -46.61
CA ILE A 342 -14.30 0.19 -45.57
C ILE A 342 -12.95 -0.35 -46.05
N LYS A 343 -12.12 0.55 -46.57
CA LYS A 343 -10.80 0.23 -47.15
C LYS A 343 -9.72 0.06 -46.08
N ILE A 344 -9.47 -1.18 -45.69
CA ILE A 344 -8.35 -1.59 -44.84
C ILE A 344 -7.11 -1.86 -45.71
N SER A 345 -5.95 -1.36 -45.30
CA SER A 345 -4.68 -1.67 -45.98
C SER A 345 -3.94 -2.82 -45.29
N HIS A 346 -3.56 -3.87 -46.03
CA HIS A 346 -2.72 -4.95 -45.48
C HIS A 346 -1.43 -4.41 -44.83
N LYS A 347 -0.84 -3.31 -45.33
CA LYS A 347 0.33 -2.67 -44.69
C LYS A 347 0.07 -2.10 -43.29
N LYS A 348 -1.17 -1.69 -42.98
CA LYS A 348 -1.60 -1.27 -41.63
C LYS A 348 -1.78 -2.50 -40.74
N LEU A 349 -2.40 -3.57 -41.25
CA LEU A 349 -2.53 -4.85 -40.54
C LEU A 349 -1.16 -5.46 -40.22
N ASP A 350 -0.22 -5.50 -41.18
CA ASP A 350 1.17 -5.94 -41.01
C ASP A 350 1.91 -5.11 -39.95
N LYS A 351 1.64 -3.79 -39.88
CA LYS A 351 2.22 -2.93 -38.85
C LYS A 351 1.66 -3.27 -37.48
N LEU A 352 0.33 -3.31 -37.34
CA LEU A 352 -0.35 -3.64 -36.08
C LEU A 352 0.03 -5.04 -35.56
N ALA A 353 0.25 -6.02 -36.45
CA ALA A 353 0.75 -7.35 -36.08
C ALA A 353 2.17 -7.30 -35.49
N LYS A 354 3.06 -6.47 -36.05
CA LYS A 354 4.43 -6.26 -35.54
C LYS A 354 4.46 -5.44 -34.27
N ASP A 355 3.61 -4.42 -34.18
CA ASP A 355 3.44 -3.62 -32.97
C ASP A 355 2.99 -4.53 -31.81
N TYR A 356 1.99 -5.41 -32.03
CA TYR A 356 1.55 -6.43 -31.09
C TYR A 356 2.69 -7.38 -30.66
N GLN A 357 3.43 -7.97 -31.61
CA GLN A 357 4.55 -8.88 -31.31
C GLN A 357 5.65 -8.22 -30.46
N VAL A 358 5.93 -6.93 -30.67
CA VAL A 358 6.88 -6.15 -29.86
C VAL A 358 6.33 -5.87 -28.46
N GLU A 359 5.00 -5.74 -28.30
CA GLU A 359 4.36 -5.54 -27.01
C GLU A 359 4.31 -6.84 -26.19
N THR A 360 3.88 -7.96 -26.78
CA THR A 360 3.87 -9.28 -26.13
C THR A 360 5.28 -9.69 -25.67
N ALA A 361 6.31 -9.52 -26.51
CA ALA A 361 7.68 -9.84 -26.14
C ALA A 361 8.23 -9.00 -24.96
N LYS A 362 7.74 -7.76 -24.77
CA LYS A 362 8.03 -6.96 -23.57
C LYS A 362 7.29 -7.51 -22.35
N ALA A 363 5.99 -7.80 -22.50
CA ALA A 363 5.15 -8.34 -21.42
C ALA A 363 5.69 -9.68 -20.90
N ASP A 364 6.07 -10.61 -21.78
CA ASP A 364 6.72 -11.89 -21.43
C ASP A 364 8.02 -11.68 -20.65
N THR A 365 8.83 -10.71 -21.08
CA THR A 365 10.09 -10.35 -20.42
C THR A 365 9.82 -9.80 -19.01
N GLU A 366 8.85 -8.89 -18.86
CA GLU A 366 8.46 -8.33 -17.56
C GLU A 366 7.85 -9.41 -16.65
N ALA A 367 6.98 -10.27 -17.16
CA ALA A 367 6.41 -11.41 -16.43
C ALA A 367 7.50 -12.39 -15.94
N GLY A 368 8.50 -12.67 -16.78
CA GLY A 368 9.67 -13.47 -16.40
C GLY A 368 10.50 -12.84 -15.27
N LEU A 369 10.75 -11.53 -15.34
CA LEU A 369 11.39 -10.78 -14.24
C LEU A 369 10.53 -10.83 -12.96
N ILE A 370 9.22 -10.59 -13.06
CA ILE A 370 8.28 -10.66 -11.93
C ILE A 370 8.26 -12.06 -11.31
N GLN A 371 8.29 -13.13 -12.09
CA GLN A 371 8.32 -14.50 -11.59
C GLN A 371 9.64 -14.81 -10.86
N SER A 372 10.78 -14.34 -11.40
CA SER A 372 12.09 -14.44 -10.75
C SER A 372 12.11 -13.68 -9.42
N LEU A 373 11.67 -12.42 -9.41
CA LEU A 373 11.53 -11.60 -8.20
C LEU A 373 10.57 -12.24 -7.18
N ARG A 374 9.45 -12.83 -7.60
CA ARG A 374 8.53 -13.59 -6.72
C ARG A 374 9.21 -14.82 -6.10
N LYS A 375 10.12 -15.49 -6.82
CA LYS A 375 10.92 -16.61 -6.29
C LYS A 375 11.97 -16.15 -5.28
N GLU A 376 12.69 -15.06 -5.58
CA GLU A 376 13.71 -14.51 -4.69
C GLU A 376 13.11 -13.91 -3.42
N ASN A 377 12.00 -13.17 -3.52
CA ASN A 377 11.29 -12.63 -2.35
C ASN A 377 10.81 -13.72 -1.38
N ARG A 378 10.39 -14.90 -1.88
CA ARG A 378 10.07 -16.05 -1.00
C ARG A 378 11.29 -16.53 -0.21
N HIS A 379 12.43 -16.69 -0.87
CA HIS A 379 13.68 -17.11 -0.23
C HIS A 379 14.22 -16.07 0.78
N LEU A 380 14.04 -14.78 0.50
CA LEU A 380 14.36 -13.70 1.44
C LEU A 380 13.42 -13.69 2.65
N ALA A 381 12.11 -13.93 2.46
CA ALA A 381 11.14 -14.02 3.56
C ALA A 381 11.40 -15.22 4.50
N GLU A 382 11.81 -16.37 3.96
CA GLU A 382 12.25 -17.53 4.76
C GLU A 382 13.48 -17.21 5.61
N LYS A 383 14.47 -16.50 5.03
CA LYS A 383 15.65 -16.02 5.76
C LYS A 383 15.29 -15.01 6.85
N SER A 384 14.42 -14.05 6.57
CA SER A 384 13.94 -13.06 7.56
C SER A 384 13.34 -13.75 8.77
N ARG A 385 12.40 -14.70 8.55
CA ARG A 385 11.77 -15.49 9.62
C ARG A 385 12.79 -16.25 10.48
N SER A 386 13.85 -16.79 9.89
CA SER A 386 14.92 -17.46 10.64
C SER A 386 15.68 -16.48 11.55
N VAL A 387 16.00 -15.28 11.04
CA VAL A 387 16.71 -14.23 11.79
C VAL A 387 15.82 -13.60 12.87
N GLU A 388 14.50 -13.50 12.64
CA GLU A 388 13.52 -13.05 13.63
C GLU A 388 13.47 -13.99 14.85
N ILE A 389 13.40 -15.30 14.61
CA ILE A 389 13.41 -16.33 15.67
C ILE A 389 14.71 -16.30 16.48
N GLU A 390 15.86 -16.12 15.82
CA GLU A 390 17.15 -16.00 16.50
C GLU A 390 17.24 -14.73 17.36
N ASN A 391 16.76 -13.60 16.84
CA ASN A 391 16.67 -12.34 17.59
C ASN A 391 15.73 -12.42 18.80
N GLU A 392 14.60 -13.11 18.71
CA GLU A 392 13.74 -13.35 19.88
C GLU A 392 14.46 -14.11 20.99
N ASN A 393 15.24 -15.14 20.64
CA ASN A 393 15.97 -15.94 21.61
C ASN A 393 17.10 -15.14 22.28
N LEU A 394 17.82 -14.32 21.50
CA LEU A 394 18.81 -13.38 22.02
C LEU A 394 18.20 -12.35 22.97
N LYS A 395 17.02 -11.77 22.64
CA LYS A 395 16.29 -10.84 23.52
C LYS A 395 15.88 -11.49 24.85
N LYS A 396 15.42 -12.75 24.83
CA LYS A 396 15.02 -13.51 26.03
C LYS A 396 16.22 -13.72 26.97
N GLU A 397 17.39 -14.09 26.44
CA GLU A 397 18.59 -14.27 27.27
C GLU A 397 19.19 -12.92 27.73
N GLN A 398 19.13 -11.87 26.91
CA GLN A 398 19.52 -10.51 27.32
C GLN A 398 18.69 -10.01 28.51
N ALA A 399 17.37 -10.22 28.50
CA ALA A 399 16.49 -9.86 29.61
C ALA A 399 16.83 -10.65 30.89
N ARG A 400 17.14 -11.95 30.76
CA ARG A 400 17.56 -12.82 31.86
C ARG A 400 18.87 -12.35 32.51
N VAL A 401 19.87 -11.99 31.70
CA VAL A 401 21.15 -11.43 32.16
C VAL A 401 20.94 -10.08 32.86
N ALA A 402 20.10 -9.20 32.31
CA ALA A 402 19.77 -7.91 32.91
C ALA A 402 19.10 -8.07 34.30
N GLN A 403 18.17 -9.01 34.44
CA GLN A 403 17.48 -9.26 35.71
C GLN A 403 18.42 -9.86 36.78
N ALA A 404 19.34 -10.75 36.39
CA ALA A 404 20.40 -11.25 37.27
C ALA A 404 21.35 -10.13 37.73
N LEU A 405 21.72 -9.20 36.83
CA LEU A 405 22.55 -8.04 37.16
C LEU A 405 21.87 -7.09 38.15
N ILE A 406 20.56 -6.85 38.01
CA ILE A 406 19.77 -6.04 38.95
C ILE A 406 19.75 -6.70 40.35
N SER A 407 19.51 -8.01 40.42
CA SER A 407 19.56 -8.77 41.67
C SER A 407 20.93 -8.65 42.36
N LYS A 408 22.04 -8.78 41.63
CA LYS A 408 23.39 -8.64 42.21
C LYS A 408 23.75 -7.21 42.61
N LYS A 409 23.23 -6.18 41.94
CA LYS A 409 23.35 -4.79 42.40
C LYS A 409 22.61 -4.55 43.72
N LEU A 410 21.44 -5.16 43.92
CA LEU A 410 20.69 -5.04 45.17
C LEU A 410 21.40 -5.72 46.36
N GLU A 411 22.00 -6.89 46.13
CA GLU A 411 22.84 -7.56 47.14
C GLU A 411 24.07 -6.71 47.53
N LEU A 412 24.77 -6.14 46.54
CA LEU A 412 25.93 -5.27 46.77
C LEU A 412 25.59 -4.01 47.56
N ALA A 413 24.42 -3.39 47.30
CA ALA A 413 23.96 -2.24 48.06
C ALA A 413 23.75 -2.57 49.54
N ARG A 414 23.00 -3.65 49.85
CA ARG A 414 22.77 -4.10 51.23
C ARG A 414 24.07 -4.41 51.98
N ALA A 415 25.01 -5.08 51.30
CA ALA A 415 26.32 -5.39 51.87
C ALA A 415 27.17 -4.13 52.10
N HIS A 416 26.94 -3.04 51.37
CA HIS A 416 27.59 -1.76 51.59
C HIS A 416 27.00 -1.04 52.82
N ASP A 417 25.67 -0.97 52.93
CA ASP A 417 24.96 -0.39 54.07
C ASP A 417 25.35 -1.07 55.39
N GLU A 418 25.39 -2.41 55.40
CA GLU A 418 25.82 -3.21 56.56
C GLU A 418 27.30 -2.96 56.91
N ASN A 419 28.17 -2.80 55.91
CA ASN A 419 29.58 -2.50 56.14
C ASN A 419 29.79 -1.12 56.78
N ASP A 420 29.00 -0.12 56.38
CA ASP A 420 29.08 1.24 56.95
C ASP A 420 28.45 1.31 58.35
N ALA A 421 27.37 0.57 58.62
CA ALA A 421 26.85 0.40 59.98
C ALA A 421 27.90 -0.22 60.93
N LEU A 422 28.61 -1.27 60.47
CA LEU A 422 29.69 -1.89 61.23
C LEU A 422 30.89 -0.95 61.45
N LYS A 423 31.23 -0.08 60.49
CA LYS A 423 32.24 0.98 60.68
C LYS A 423 31.83 1.98 61.76
N GLN A 424 30.57 2.40 61.80
CA GLN A 424 30.07 3.32 62.83
C GLN A 424 30.13 2.68 64.22
N GLN A 425 29.71 1.43 64.37
CA GLN A 425 29.84 0.68 65.63
C GLN A 425 31.30 0.54 66.08
N ALA A 426 32.22 0.21 65.15
CA ALA A 426 33.65 0.11 65.45
C ALA A 426 34.30 1.44 65.85
N ALA A 427 33.82 2.57 65.31
CA ALA A 427 34.28 3.91 65.69
C ALA A 427 33.79 4.30 67.09
N GLU A 428 32.54 4.00 67.44
CA GLU A 428 31.98 4.31 68.76
C GLU A 428 32.60 3.43 69.86
N LEU A 429 32.76 2.13 69.61
CA LEU A 429 33.48 1.23 70.52
C LEU A 429 34.92 1.70 70.77
N ARG A 430 35.58 2.28 69.77
CA ARG A 430 36.93 2.86 69.94
C ARG A 430 36.91 4.08 70.86
N ARG A 431 35.96 5.01 70.71
CA ARG A 431 35.80 6.15 71.65
C ARG A 431 35.61 5.67 73.09
N VAL A 432 34.78 4.64 73.30
CA VAL A 432 34.54 4.08 74.64
C VAL A 432 35.84 3.52 75.22
N ILE A 433 36.64 2.80 74.43
CA ILE A 433 37.96 2.30 74.84
C ILE A 433 38.92 3.44 75.18
N ASP A 434 38.91 4.55 74.43
CA ASP A 434 39.78 5.70 74.69
C ASP A 434 39.40 6.49 75.97
N ILE A 435 38.15 6.38 76.45
CA ILE A 435 37.64 7.09 77.64
C ILE A 435 37.82 6.28 78.94
N ILE A 436 37.74 4.95 78.87
CA ILE A 436 37.78 4.05 80.04
C ILE A 436 39.05 4.23 80.92
N PRO A 437 40.29 4.30 80.37
CA PRO A 437 41.50 4.48 81.18
C PRO A 437 41.42 5.73 82.06
N THR A 438 41.03 6.85 81.46
CA THR A 438 40.90 8.14 82.14
C THR A 438 39.81 8.11 83.22
N GLN A 439 38.71 7.40 83.01
CA GLN A 439 37.69 7.19 84.05
C GLN A 439 38.21 6.35 85.22
N ILE A 440 38.97 5.28 84.93
CA ILE A 440 39.58 4.43 85.96
C ILE A 440 40.64 5.21 86.74
N GLU A 441 41.50 6.00 86.10
CA GLU A 441 42.50 6.83 86.78
C GLU A 441 41.86 7.85 87.73
N ASN A 442 40.81 8.56 87.30
CA ASN A 442 40.07 9.49 88.16
C ASN A 442 39.39 8.78 89.34
N GLN A 443 38.79 7.60 89.12
CA GLN A 443 38.15 6.80 90.16
C GLN A 443 39.19 6.31 91.20
N VAL A 444 40.32 5.75 90.72
CA VAL A 444 41.40 5.27 91.59
C VAL A 444 42.04 6.41 92.36
N GLN A 445 42.19 7.61 91.77
CA GLN A 445 42.70 8.77 92.49
C GLN A 445 41.74 9.25 93.58
N SER A 446 40.43 9.34 93.31
CA SER A 446 39.40 9.62 94.32
C SER A 446 39.45 8.61 95.48
N ASP A 447 39.49 7.31 95.16
CA ASP A 447 39.50 6.25 96.17
C ASP A 447 40.82 6.26 96.97
N MET A 448 41.94 6.64 96.35
CA MET A 448 43.24 6.84 97.01
C MET A 448 43.23 8.05 97.96
N GLU A 449 42.60 9.17 97.59
CA GLU A 449 42.45 10.34 98.47
C GLU A 449 41.59 10.00 99.69
N VAL A 450 40.46 9.29 99.51
CA VAL A 450 39.61 8.79 100.60
C VAL A 450 40.38 7.82 101.50
N LEU A 451 41.15 6.88 100.92
CA LEU A 451 42.00 5.96 101.68
C LEU A 451 43.11 6.70 102.45
N CYS A 452 43.74 7.71 101.84
CA CYS A 452 44.78 8.52 102.48
C CYS A 452 44.23 9.28 103.69
N LEU A 453 43.07 9.96 103.55
CA LEU A 453 42.41 10.66 104.65
C LEU A 453 42.03 9.71 105.79
N LYS A 454 41.51 8.52 105.44
CA LYS A 454 41.13 7.48 106.41
C LYS A 454 42.35 6.88 107.12
N ASN A 455 43.47 6.69 106.42
CA ASN A 455 44.72 6.21 106.98
C ASN A 455 45.40 7.29 107.85
N GLN A 456 45.31 8.56 107.48
CA GLN A 456 45.73 9.69 108.31
C GLN A 456 44.90 9.77 109.61
N THR A 457 43.58 9.55 109.52
CA THR A 457 42.67 9.50 110.67
C THR A 457 43.01 8.32 111.59
N LEU A 458 43.31 7.15 111.01
CA LEU A 458 43.74 5.97 111.76
C LEU A 458 45.10 6.18 112.43
N ASN A 459 46.07 6.80 111.75
CA ASN A 459 47.36 7.15 112.34
C ASN A 459 47.23 8.19 113.47
N GLN A 460 46.37 9.19 113.33
CA GLN A 460 46.05 10.13 114.43
C GLN A 460 45.40 9.41 115.62
N ARG A 461 44.50 8.45 115.38
CA ARG A 461 43.85 7.68 116.44
C ARG A 461 44.79 6.66 117.08
N ASN A 462 45.70 6.06 116.32
CA ASN A 462 46.76 5.20 116.82
C ASN A 462 47.78 6.01 117.64
N ALA A 463 48.15 7.22 117.19
CA ALA A 463 48.96 8.15 117.97
C ALA A 463 48.26 8.52 119.28
N GLN A 464 46.98 8.92 119.26
CA GLN A 464 46.21 9.17 120.49
C GLN A 464 46.12 7.95 121.41
N LEU A 465 46.05 6.73 120.88
CA LEU A 465 46.06 5.50 121.68
C LEU A 465 47.46 5.16 122.20
N GLN A 466 48.53 5.53 121.48
CA GLN A 466 49.90 5.46 121.97
C GLN A 466 50.18 6.53 123.02
N ASP A 467 49.71 7.76 122.85
CA ASP A 467 49.77 8.83 123.84
C ASP A 467 48.98 8.44 125.09
N GLN A 468 47.76 7.89 124.96
CA GLN A 468 46.99 7.38 126.09
C GLN A 468 47.64 6.15 126.75
N LEU A 469 48.32 5.29 125.99
CA LEU A 469 49.14 4.21 126.55
C LEU A 469 50.39 4.76 127.24
N GLN A 470 51.05 5.78 126.71
CA GLN A 470 52.20 6.43 127.34
C GLN A 470 51.80 7.26 128.56
N ASP A 471 50.61 7.87 128.58
CA ASP A 471 50.03 8.56 129.73
C ASP A 471 49.59 7.55 130.80
N MET A 472 48.97 6.43 130.41
CA MET A 472 48.66 5.36 131.36
C MET A 472 49.93 4.65 131.85
N GLU A 473 50.93 4.45 131.01
CA GLU A 473 52.23 3.92 131.42
C GLU A 473 52.97 4.94 132.28
N ALA A 474 52.94 6.23 131.98
CA ALA A 474 53.53 7.28 132.80
C ALA A 474 52.80 7.45 134.12
N LEU A 475 51.47 7.33 134.16
CA LEU A 475 50.69 7.34 135.40
C LEU A 475 50.95 6.05 136.20
N VAL A 476 51.06 4.90 135.54
CA VAL A 476 51.43 3.63 136.19
C VAL A 476 52.90 3.61 136.61
N ILE A 477 53.81 4.30 135.92
CA ILE A 477 55.23 4.44 136.25
C ILE A 477 55.43 5.50 137.33
N GLU A 478 54.67 6.60 137.35
CA GLU A 478 54.69 7.61 138.41
C GLU A 478 53.99 7.07 139.67
N ILE A 479 52.86 6.37 139.55
CA ILE A 479 52.25 5.66 140.67
C ILE A 479 53.16 4.51 141.10
N LYS A 480 53.82 3.76 140.19
CA LYS A 480 54.83 2.76 140.59
C LYS A 480 56.14 3.38 141.07
N LEU A 481 56.49 4.63 140.79
CA LEU A 481 57.65 5.32 141.35
C LEU A 481 57.31 6.01 142.66
N LYS A 482 56.09 6.48 142.87
CA LYS A 482 55.60 6.93 144.18
C LYS A 482 55.31 5.76 145.10
N TYR A 483 54.81 4.64 144.55
CA TYR A 483 54.78 3.35 145.25
C TYR A 483 56.21 2.91 145.49
N ALA A 484 57.06 2.68 144.48
CA ALA A 484 58.45 2.20 144.66
C ALA A 484 59.40 3.17 145.40
N GLN A 485 59.16 4.47 145.49
CA GLN A 485 59.89 5.37 146.39
C GLN A 485 59.26 5.35 147.79
N SER A 486 57.92 5.41 147.94
CA SER A 486 57.26 5.13 149.24
C SER A 486 57.30 3.63 149.65
N GLU A 487 57.98 2.80 148.86
CA GLU A 487 58.21 1.38 149.07
C GLU A 487 59.70 1.07 149.13
N SER A 488 60.62 1.80 148.48
CA SER A 488 62.08 1.57 148.52
C SER A 488 62.86 2.70 149.24
N GLU A 489 62.32 3.91 149.30
CA GLU A 489 62.55 4.82 150.45
C GLU A 489 61.63 4.44 151.64
N ARG A 490 61.02 3.25 151.60
CA ARG A 490 60.49 2.51 152.76
C ARG A 490 61.17 1.15 152.99
N GLU A 491 61.64 0.47 151.94
CA GLU A 491 62.23 -0.88 151.97
C GLU A 491 63.72 -0.91 151.72
N LEU A 492 64.35 0.03 151.02
CA LEU A 492 65.81 0.27 151.05
C LEU A 492 66.22 1.40 152.01
N LEU A 493 65.22 2.10 152.56
CA LEU A 493 65.22 2.47 153.98
C LEU A 493 65.35 1.25 154.92
N ASN A 494 65.27 0.00 154.41
CA ASN A 494 65.45 -1.25 155.17
C ASN A 494 66.42 -2.32 154.57
N GLN A 495 66.67 -2.45 153.26
CA GLN A 495 67.05 -3.75 152.63
C GLN A 495 67.93 -3.71 151.36
N ARG A 496 69.07 -3.00 151.40
CA ARG A 496 70.40 -3.46 150.91
C ARG A 496 70.50 -4.78 150.04
N VAL A 497 70.17 -4.79 148.71
CA VAL A 497 70.17 -5.97 147.74
C VAL A 497 70.52 -5.58 146.25
N THR A 498 70.98 -6.51 145.35
CA THR A 498 71.41 -6.24 143.93
C THR A 498 71.38 -7.42 142.86
N ASP A 499 71.36 -7.08 141.54
CA ASP A 499 71.84 -7.79 140.28
C ASP A 499 71.04 -8.91 139.51
N LEU A 500 71.67 -9.52 138.45
CA LEU A 500 71.36 -10.64 137.50
C LEU A 500 70.56 -10.39 136.17
N LYS A 501 71.23 -10.46 134.98
CA LYS A 501 70.68 -10.18 133.58
C LYS A 501 71.43 -10.79 132.30
N ARG A 502 70.86 -10.90 131.02
CA ARG A 502 71.45 -11.23 129.59
C ARG A 502 70.48 -11.17 128.26
N TRP A 503 70.85 -11.54 126.95
CA TRP A 503 70.14 -11.27 125.57
C TRP A 503 70.36 -12.24 124.26
N MET A 504 69.82 -12.04 122.97
CA MET A 504 70.33 -12.46 121.53
C MET A 504 69.37 -12.72 120.19
N ASN A 505 69.79 -12.47 118.87
CA ASN A 505 69.48 -12.96 117.39
C ASN A 505 68.13 -12.74 116.49
N ASN A 506 67.83 -12.96 115.12
CA ASN A 506 68.38 -13.27 113.68
C ASN A 506 67.35 -13.20 112.39
N THR A 507 67.69 -13.21 111.02
CA THR A 507 66.79 -13.13 109.72
C THR A 507 67.31 -13.60 108.24
N HIS A 508 66.53 -13.69 107.06
CA HIS A 508 66.82 -13.76 105.50
C HIS A 508 65.66 -14.37 104.50
N THR A 509 65.49 -14.59 103.10
CA THR A 509 65.81 -14.22 101.59
C THR A 509 65.07 -15.18 100.48
N HIS A 510 64.93 -15.28 99.07
CA HIS A 510 64.89 -14.60 97.64
C HIS A 510 64.65 -15.66 96.40
N LEU A 511 64.47 -15.59 94.99
CA LEU A 511 63.90 -14.80 93.76
C LEU A 511 63.94 -15.52 92.25
N PRO A 512 63.14 -15.23 91.11
CA PRO A 512 63.04 -15.95 89.71
C PRO A 512 62.68 -15.22 88.25
N ALA A 513 62.68 -15.84 86.98
CA ALA A 513 62.27 -15.25 85.56
C ALA A 513 62.16 -16.10 84.14
N MET A 514 61.66 -15.55 82.94
CA MET A 514 61.78 -15.84 81.37
C MET A 514 60.78 -16.71 80.42
N LEU A 515 60.62 -16.80 79.01
CA LEU A 515 60.77 -16.02 77.65
C LEU A 515 60.33 -16.74 76.21
N VAL A 516 60.27 -16.08 74.96
CA VAL A 516 60.23 -16.45 73.40
C VAL A 516 58.90 -16.81 72.52
N THR A 517 58.59 -16.90 71.13
CA THR A 517 59.05 -16.84 69.61
C THR A 517 57.82 -16.61 68.52
N LYS A 518 57.59 -16.75 67.11
CA LYS A 518 58.09 -17.05 65.63
C LYS A 518 56.89 -16.81 64.51
N LEU A 519 56.68 -16.92 63.11
CA LEU A 519 57.17 -16.94 61.61
C LEU A 519 55.90 -16.93 60.55
N SER A 520 55.67 -16.93 59.15
CA SER A 520 56.16 -16.88 57.65
C SER A 520 54.92 -16.61 56.59
N ARG A 521 54.68 -16.65 55.20
CA ARG A 521 55.13 -16.87 53.69
C ARG A 521 53.94 -16.47 52.63
N SER A 522 53.65 -16.50 51.25
CA SER A 522 54.06 -16.61 49.72
C SER A 522 52.76 -16.48 48.72
N THR A 523 52.47 -16.43 47.34
CA THR A 523 52.90 -16.33 45.83
C THR A 523 51.61 -16.35 44.83
N LEU A 524 51.33 -16.24 43.45
CA LEU A 524 51.74 -16.00 41.95
C LEU A 524 50.40 -15.97 40.98
N ALA A 525 50.11 -15.86 39.61
CA ALA A 525 50.49 -15.49 38.14
C ALA A 525 49.21 -15.63 37.12
N SER A 526 48.95 -15.50 35.75
CA SER A 526 49.34 -14.95 34.33
C SER A 526 48.34 -15.45 33.14
N ILE A 527 48.09 -15.12 31.80
CA ILE A 527 48.26 -14.08 30.66
C ILE A 527 47.62 -14.44 29.18
N VAL A 528 47.40 -13.53 28.14
CA VAL A 528 47.23 -13.65 26.56
C VAL A 528 45.85 -13.49 25.70
N THR A 529 45.78 -12.91 24.42
CA THR A 529 44.67 -12.93 23.30
C THR A 529 44.88 -12.11 21.90
N ARG A 530 44.18 -12.32 20.70
CA ARG A 530 44.12 -11.45 19.40
C ARG A 530 43.10 -11.75 18.16
N PRO A 531 42.78 -10.84 17.13
CA PRO A 531 41.78 -10.96 15.95
C PRO A 531 42.04 -10.34 14.46
N MET A 532 41.13 -10.38 13.41
CA MET A 532 41.25 -9.86 11.93
C MET A 532 39.94 -9.73 10.97
N THR A 533 39.86 -8.93 9.82
CA THR A 533 38.66 -8.74 8.82
C THR A 533 38.86 -8.12 7.34
N LYS A 534 37.90 -8.22 6.32
CA LYS A 534 37.49 -7.36 5.05
C LYS A 534 36.67 -8.10 3.89
N ARG A 535 36.11 -7.68 2.67
CA ARG A 535 36.24 -6.66 1.51
C ARG A 535 34.88 -6.11 0.83
N CYS A 536 34.72 -5.89 -0.54
CA CYS A 536 33.78 -4.89 -1.22
C CYS A 536 33.22 -5.09 -2.70
N TYR A 537 32.11 -4.37 -3.05
CA TYR A 537 31.44 -3.97 -4.36
C TYR A 537 30.55 -4.99 -5.15
N ALA A 538 29.40 -4.74 -5.87
CA ALA A 538 28.49 -3.59 -6.27
C ALA A 538 28.64 -2.95 -7.71
N ALA A 539 27.65 -2.43 -8.50
CA ALA A 539 26.14 -2.53 -8.62
C ALA A 539 25.51 -1.74 -9.86
N ALA A 540 24.18 -1.87 -10.17
CA ALA A 540 23.23 -1.05 -11.03
C ALA A 540 23.35 -1.02 -12.60
N ALA A 541 22.37 -0.59 -13.46
CA ALA A 541 20.86 -0.57 -13.51
C ALA A 541 20.35 0.01 -14.88
N ASN A 542 19.05 -0.14 -15.26
CA ASN A 542 18.13 0.93 -15.78
C ASN A 542 16.85 0.47 -16.55
N SER A 543 15.81 1.32 -16.46
CA SER A 543 14.63 1.46 -17.35
C SER A 543 14.24 2.96 -17.42
N GLU A 544 13.22 3.35 -18.21
CA GLU A 544 12.92 4.77 -18.49
C GLU A 544 12.31 5.57 -17.31
N PRO A 545 12.45 6.92 -17.30
CA PRO A 545 12.63 7.65 -16.04
C PRO A 545 11.38 8.36 -15.50
N VAL A 546 10.92 7.92 -14.32
CA VAL A 546 10.17 8.77 -13.38
C VAL A 546 11.07 9.79 -12.69
N LYS A 547 10.52 10.94 -12.26
CA LYS A 547 11.25 11.97 -11.50
C LYS A 547 11.78 11.40 -10.17
N LYS A 548 12.83 12.01 -9.61
CA LYS A 548 13.46 11.60 -8.35
C LYS A 548 13.46 12.75 -7.35
N THR A 549 13.16 12.48 -6.09
CA THR A 549 13.48 13.41 -4.98
C THR A 549 14.97 13.31 -4.65
N ALA A 550 15.53 14.29 -3.94
CA ALA A 550 16.92 14.23 -3.49
C ALA A 550 17.18 13.11 -2.47
N LEU A 551 16.13 12.56 -1.86
CA LEU A 551 16.20 11.36 -1.01
C LEU A 551 16.12 10.04 -1.80
N TYR A 552 16.01 10.03 -3.14
CA TYR A 552 15.87 8.78 -3.91
C TYR A 552 16.97 7.74 -3.60
N ASP A 553 18.25 8.12 -3.66
CA ASP A 553 19.35 7.19 -3.38
C ASP A 553 19.44 6.84 -1.89
N PHE A 554 18.98 7.73 -1.01
CA PHE A 554 18.80 7.46 0.42
C PHE A 554 17.70 6.41 0.65
N HIS A 555 16.58 6.47 -0.06
CA HIS A 555 15.49 5.48 0.04
C HIS A 555 15.98 4.11 -0.41
N VAL A 556 16.67 4.04 -1.55
CA VAL A 556 17.25 2.79 -2.07
C VAL A 556 18.29 2.22 -1.10
N LYS A 557 19.17 3.06 -0.52
CA LYS A 557 20.14 2.69 0.52
C LYS A 557 19.48 2.07 1.76
N HIS A 558 18.31 2.55 2.16
CA HIS A 558 17.56 2.06 3.33
C HIS A 558 16.49 1.01 2.96
N GLY A 559 16.56 0.41 1.76
CA GLY A 559 15.66 -0.69 1.36
C GLY A 559 14.23 -0.25 1.05
N GLY A 560 14.03 1.01 0.68
CA GLY A 560 12.76 1.55 0.21
C GLY A 560 12.31 0.88 -1.09
N LYS A 561 11.11 0.28 -1.08
CA LYS A 561 10.49 -0.30 -2.28
C LYS A 561 9.90 0.83 -3.12
N MET A 562 10.67 1.31 -4.07
CA MET A 562 10.29 2.41 -4.95
C MET A 562 9.16 2.01 -5.91
N VAL A 563 8.18 2.90 -6.10
CA VAL A 563 7.08 2.79 -7.06
C VAL A 563 6.84 4.14 -7.75
N PRO A 564 6.25 4.19 -8.96
CA PRO A 564 5.72 5.41 -9.54
C PRO A 564 4.57 5.96 -8.68
N PHE A 565 4.62 7.26 -8.36
CA PHE A 565 3.57 8.00 -7.67
C PHE A 565 3.63 9.48 -8.06
N ALA A 566 2.55 10.05 -8.60
CA ALA A 566 2.48 11.44 -9.07
C ALA A 566 3.66 11.85 -10.00
N GLY A 567 4.14 10.93 -10.85
CA GLY A 567 5.29 11.14 -11.74
C GLY A 567 6.68 11.03 -11.08
N TYR A 568 6.77 10.74 -9.79
CA TYR A 568 8.02 10.52 -9.04
C TYR A 568 8.21 9.04 -8.66
N ALA A 569 9.46 8.62 -8.44
CA ALA A 569 9.78 7.38 -7.73
C ALA A 569 9.74 7.62 -6.22
N MET A 570 8.74 7.06 -5.54
CA MET A 570 8.53 7.19 -4.09
C MET A 570 8.50 5.81 -3.41
N PRO A 571 8.94 5.68 -2.13
CA PRO A 571 8.91 4.40 -1.42
C PRO A 571 7.50 4.07 -0.91
N VAL A 572 6.95 2.92 -1.31
CA VAL A 572 5.64 2.46 -0.81
C VAL A 572 5.74 1.88 0.61
N GLN A 573 6.87 1.23 0.91
CA GLN A 573 7.29 0.71 2.22
C GLN A 573 8.82 0.52 2.23
N TYR A 574 9.41 0.15 3.37
CA TYR A 574 10.84 -0.19 3.51
C TYR A 574 11.03 -1.67 3.86
N SER A 575 12.22 -2.22 3.61
CA SER A 575 12.51 -3.65 3.82
C SER A 575 12.62 -4.06 5.30
N ASN A 576 12.91 -3.12 6.20
CA ASN A 576 12.92 -3.36 7.65
C ASN A 576 11.52 -3.37 8.27
N MET A 577 10.52 -2.74 7.62
CA MET A 577 9.20 -2.54 8.21
C MET A 577 8.07 -2.49 7.18
N GLY A 578 7.23 -3.54 7.17
CA GLY A 578 6.03 -3.59 6.32
C GLY A 578 4.95 -2.59 6.75
N MET A 579 4.06 -2.23 5.82
CA MET A 579 3.06 -1.16 5.96
C MET A 579 2.31 -1.13 7.31
N LEU A 580 1.84 -2.28 7.81
CA LEU A 580 1.10 -2.37 9.07
C LEU A 580 1.98 -2.02 10.28
N ALA A 581 3.22 -2.50 10.31
CA ALA A 581 4.15 -2.19 11.40
C ALA A 581 4.60 -0.72 11.34
N SER A 582 4.82 -0.18 10.14
CA SER A 582 5.18 1.23 9.92
C SER A 582 4.04 2.18 10.36
N HIS A 583 2.78 1.82 10.09
CA HIS A 583 1.62 2.54 10.61
C HIS A 583 1.59 2.54 12.15
N LEU A 584 1.72 1.37 12.79
CA LEU A 584 1.70 1.27 14.27
C LEU A 584 2.87 2.04 14.89
N HIS A 585 4.08 1.93 14.32
CA HIS A 585 5.25 2.70 14.73
C HIS A 585 4.98 4.21 14.67
N THR A 586 4.31 4.71 13.63
CA THR A 586 3.99 6.14 13.52
C THR A 586 3.07 6.62 14.65
N ARG A 587 2.11 5.79 15.11
CA ARG A 587 1.22 6.13 16.23
C ARG A 587 1.84 5.91 17.62
N GLU A 588 2.84 5.02 17.76
CA GLU A 588 3.50 4.71 19.04
C GLU A 588 4.78 5.55 19.29
N LYS A 589 5.47 5.96 18.23
CA LYS A 589 6.81 6.56 18.24
C LYS A 589 6.86 7.78 17.29
N ALA A 590 7.67 7.77 16.25
CA ALA A 590 7.69 8.77 15.19
C ALA A 590 8.19 8.17 13.86
N SER A 591 7.74 8.71 12.73
CA SER A 591 8.19 8.30 11.42
C SER A 591 8.43 9.47 10.48
N ILE A 592 9.47 9.36 9.65
CA ILE A 592 9.80 10.33 8.59
C ILE A 592 9.18 9.88 7.27
N PHE A 593 8.46 10.80 6.62
CA PHE A 593 7.95 10.65 5.26
C PHE A 593 8.65 11.65 4.34
N ASP A 594 9.14 11.19 3.18
CA ASP A 594 9.56 12.10 2.10
C ASP A 594 8.32 12.59 1.35
N VAL A 595 8.13 13.91 1.36
CA VAL A 595 7.03 14.61 0.68
C VAL A 595 7.55 15.69 -0.27
N SER A 596 8.83 15.61 -0.68
CA SER A 596 9.52 16.57 -1.56
C SER A 596 8.98 16.64 -3.00
N HIS A 597 7.96 15.83 -3.30
CA HIS A 597 7.22 15.84 -4.55
C HIS A 597 6.03 16.81 -4.53
N MET A 598 5.60 17.28 -3.34
CA MET A 598 4.52 18.28 -3.19
C MET A 598 4.96 19.68 -3.65
N LEU A 599 4.05 20.46 -4.20
CA LEU A 599 4.34 21.79 -4.74
C LEU A 599 4.50 22.80 -3.61
N GLN A 600 5.73 23.26 -3.36
CA GLN A 600 6.04 24.35 -2.44
C GLN A 600 6.08 25.68 -3.20
N SER A 601 5.48 26.74 -2.66
CA SER A 601 5.45 28.07 -3.29
C SER A 601 5.44 29.21 -2.28
N ARG A 602 5.99 30.36 -2.68
CA ARG A 602 5.98 31.62 -1.93
C ARG A 602 5.25 32.71 -2.73
N VAL A 603 4.29 33.37 -2.09
CA VAL A 603 3.51 34.47 -2.69
C VAL A 603 3.93 35.79 -2.03
N THR A 604 4.38 36.76 -2.80
CA THR A 604 4.91 38.06 -2.34
C THR A 604 4.10 39.24 -2.89
N GLY A 605 4.35 40.44 -2.38
CA GLY A 605 3.63 41.67 -2.77
C GLY A 605 2.61 42.14 -1.72
N LYS A 606 2.10 43.36 -1.91
CA LYS A 606 1.17 44.01 -0.96
C LYS A 606 -0.23 43.39 -1.02
N ASP A 607 -0.68 43.03 -2.23
CA ASP A 607 -2.04 42.55 -2.47
C ASP A 607 -2.15 41.02 -2.34
N ARG A 608 -1.05 40.34 -1.94
CA ARG A 608 -0.91 38.87 -1.96
C ARG A 608 -2.07 38.13 -1.30
N LYS A 609 -2.56 38.64 -0.17
CA LYS A 609 -3.67 38.03 0.59
C LYS A 609 -5.00 38.20 -0.14
N ALA A 610 -5.27 39.41 -0.65
CA ALA A 610 -6.48 39.73 -1.39
C ALA A 610 -6.57 38.98 -2.73
N PHE A 611 -5.43 38.76 -3.41
CA PHE A 611 -5.38 37.88 -4.56
C PHE A 611 -5.66 36.42 -4.18
N PHE A 612 -4.92 35.86 -3.21
CA PHE A 612 -5.03 34.42 -2.92
C PHE A 612 -6.41 34.04 -2.39
N GLU A 613 -7.08 34.94 -1.65
CA GLU A 613 -8.48 34.80 -1.22
C GLU A 613 -9.50 34.75 -2.38
N THR A 614 -9.14 35.17 -3.60
CA THR A 614 -10.01 34.92 -4.77
C THR A 614 -10.01 33.44 -5.16
N LEU A 615 -8.91 32.73 -4.91
CA LEU A 615 -8.73 31.32 -5.29
C LEU A 615 -9.07 30.36 -4.15
N VAL A 616 -8.79 30.75 -2.89
CA VAL A 616 -9.01 29.91 -1.70
C VAL A 616 -10.13 30.42 -0.80
N VAL A 617 -10.82 29.49 -0.15
CA VAL A 617 -12.01 29.74 0.70
C VAL A 617 -11.70 30.22 2.13
N ALA A 618 -10.43 30.22 2.54
CA ALA A 618 -9.97 30.64 3.86
C ALA A 618 -9.98 32.18 4.05
N ASP A 619 -9.98 32.63 5.30
CA ASP A 619 -9.72 34.04 5.65
C ASP A 619 -8.21 34.21 5.84
N LEU A 620 -7.57 34.91 4.91
CA LEU A 620 -6.15 35.24 4.95
C LEU A 620 -5.92 36.68 5.44
N GLN A 621 -6.91 37.58 5.33
CA GLN A 621 -6.79 38.93 5.91
C GLN A 621 -6.57 38.88 7.42
N ASN A 622 -7.32 38.03 8.12
CA ASN A 622 -7.28 37.87 9.57
C ASN A 622 -6.39 36.72 10.06
N LEU A 623 -5.71 36.00 9.15
CA LEU A 623 -4.73 34.97 9.51
C LEU A 623 -3.49 35.61 10.16
N PRO A 624 -3.14 35.27 11.42
CA PRO A 624 -1.96 35.81 12.10
C PRO A 624 -0.64 35.40 11.45
N VAL A 625 0.38 36.25 11.55
CA VAL A 625 1.75 35.89 11.17
C VAL A 625 2.25 34.69 11.99
N GLY A 626 2.88 33.74 11.31
CA GLY A 626 3.31 32.47 11.89
C GLY A 626 2.20 31.43 12.01
N GLN A 627 0.96 31.71 11.60
CA GLN A 627 -0.13 30.74 11.56
C GLN A 627 -0.49 30.36 10.11
N GLY A 628 -0.90 29.11 9.92
CA GLY A 628 -1.47 28.59 8.68
C GLY A 628 -2.83 27.94 8.87
N THR A 629 -3.46 27.61 7.75
CA THR A 629 -4.75 26.93 7.67
C THR A 629 -4.77 25.96 6.51
N LEU A 630 -5.54 24.88 6.64
CA LEU A 630 -6.02 24.14 5.47
C LEU A 630 -7.02 25.04 4.73
N SER A 631 -6.95 25.03 3.41
CA SER A 631 -7.96 25.56 2.52
C SER A 631 -8.07 24.69 1.27
N VAL A 632 -8.89 25.13 0.32
CA VAL A 632 -9.10 24.47 -0.96
C VAL A 632 -9.14 25.53 -2.05
N PHE A 633 -8.52 25.25 -3.18
CA PHE A 633 -8.74 26.01 -4.41
C PHE A 633 -10.09 25.61 -5.00
N THR A 634 -10.90 26.57 -5.45
CA THR A 634 -12.22 26.30 -6.03
C THR A 634 -12.35 26.84 -7.45
N ASN A 635 -13.06 26.10 -8.31
CA ASN A 635 -13.41 26.55 -9.66
C ASN A 635 -14.63 27.51 -9.62
N GLU A 636 -14.93 28.12 -10.77
CA GLU A 636 -16.08 29.02 -10.95
C GLU A 636 -17.43 28.38 -10.55
N GLN A 637 -17.55 27.04 -10.58
CA GLN A 637 -18.75 26.28 -10.20
C GLN A 637 -18.77 25.87 -8.70
N GLY A 638 -17.68 26.10 -7.96
CA GLY A 638 -17.56 25.76 -6.53
C GLY A 638 -17.15 24.33 -6.22
N GLY A 639 -16.69 23.56 -7.22
CA GLY A 639 -15.96 22.31 -7.02
C GLY A 639 -14.49 22.56 -6.67
N ILE A 640 -13.81 21.56 -6.11
CA ILE A 640 -12.44 21.70 -5.57
C ILE A 640 -11.41 21.35 -6.63
N ILE A 641 -10.45 22.25 -6.86
CA ILE A 641 -9.33 22.04 -7.80
C ILE A 641 -8.19 21.30 -7.12
N ASP A 642 -7.84 21.68 -5.89
CA ASP A 642 -6.95 20.93 -4.99
C ASP A 642 -7.15 21.39 -3.53
N ASP A 643 -6.69 20.59 -2.55
CA ASP A 643 -6.57 21.00 -1.15
C ASP A 643 -5.14 21.42 -0.77
N THR A 644 -5.02 22.49 0.02
CA THR A 644 -3.74 23.20 0.21
C THR A 644 -3.56 23.76 1.61
N ILE A 645 -2.32 23.74 2.12
CA ILE A 645 -1.92 24.44 3.34
C ILE A 645 -1.41 25.83 2.95
N VAL A 646 -2.03 26.88 3.48
CA VAL A 646 -1.62 28.28 3.30
C VAL A 646 -1.19 28.85 4.65
N MET A 647 0.00 29.45 4.72
CA MET A 647 0.61 29.99 5.93
C MET A 647 1.07 31.43 5.75
N GLN A 648 0.75 32.28 6.72
CA GLN A 648 1.08 33.70 6.71
C GLN A 648 2.46 33.97 7.33
N HIS A 649 3.33 34.64 6.58
CA HIS A 649 4.56 35.26 7.06
C HIS A 649 4.49 36.79 6.93
N ASP A 650 5.43 37.53 7.52
CA ASP A 650 5.41 39.01 7.54
C ASP A 650 5.32 39.64 6.14
N ASP A 651 6.11 39.12 5.19
CA ASP A 651 6.25 39.63 3.82
C ASP A 651 5.55 38.78 2.75
N SER A 652 5.20 37.53 3.08
CA SER A 652 4.81 36.51 2.12
C SER A 652 3.71 35.57 2.63
N LEU A 653 3.14 34.77 1.72
CA LEU A 653 2.43 33.53 2.04
C LEU A 653 3.36 32.37 1.67
N TYR A 654 3.46 31.36 2.53
CA TYR A 654 4.03 30.05 2.20
C TYR A 654 2.88 29.08 1.91
N VAL A 655 2.94 28.38 0.77
CA VAL A 655 1.84 27.55 0.25
C VAL A 655 2.38 26.17 -0.12
N VAL A 656 1.64 25.13 0.23
CA VAL A 656 1.90 23.74 -0.15
C VAL A 656 0.64 23.10 -0.73
N SER A 657 0.73 22.48 -1.91
CA SER A 657 -0.37 21.76 -2.58
C SER A 657 0.09 20.40 -3.16
N ASN A 658 -0.86 19.57 -3.60
CA ASN A 658 -0.60 18.16 -3.89
C ASN A 658 0.28 17.95 -5.14
N ALA A 659 1.19 16.98 -5.04
CA ALA A 659 2.13 16.64 -6.11
C ALA A 659 1.47 16.29 -7.45
N GLY A 660 0.33 15.58 -7.41
CA GLY A 660 -0.45 15.22 -8.59
C GLY A 660 -1.25 16.38 -9.20
N CYS A 661 -1.42 17.47 -8.46
CA CYS A 661 -2.16 18.66 -8.89
C CYS A 661 -1.23 19.80 -9.36
N ALA A 662 0.07 19.71 -9.08
CA ALA A 662 1.03 20.80 -9.27
C ALA A 662 0.93 21.53 -10.63
N ASP A 663 0.87 20.83 -11.76
CA ASP A 663 0.76 21.47 -13.09
C ASP A 663 -0.61 22.17 -13.30
N LYS A 664 -1.68 21.64 -12.70
CA LYS A 664 -3.03 22.21 -12.71
C LYS A 664 -3.12 23.44 -11.80
N ASP A 665 -2.58 23.37 -10.59
CA ASP A 665 -2.53 24.47 -9.63
C ASP A 665 -1.75 25.64 -10.21
N LEU A 666 -0.58 25.36 -10.81
CA LEU A 666 0.24 26.37 -11.48
C LEU A 666 -0.50 27.00 -12.66
N ALA A 667 -1.26 26.24 -13.45
CA ALA A 667 -2.08 26.80 -14.52
C ALA A 667 -3.21 27.70 -13.98
N HIS A 668 -3.94 27.24 -12.97
CA HIS A 668 -5.05 27.96 -12.33
C HIS A 668 -4.58 29.27 -11.68
N ILE A 669 -3.54 29.21 -10.83
CA ILE A 669 -2.98 30.37 -10.15
C ILE A 669 -2.41 31.37 -11.17
N ARG A 670 -1.68 30.93 -12.20
CA ARG A 670 -1.11 31.83 -13.22
C ARG A 670 -2.17 32.50 -14.10
N LYS A 671 -3.26 31.80 -14.47
CA LYS A 671 -4.42 32.37 -15.18
C LYS A 671 -4.94 33.60 -14.42
N HIS A 672 -5.33 33.39 -13.16
CA HIS A 672 -5.96 34.44 -12.37
C HIS A 672 -4.98 35.50 -11.87
N LEU A 673 -3.71 35.16 -11.64
CA LEU A 673 -2.66 36.14 -11.31
C LEU A 673 -2.47 37.14 -12.47
N ALA A 674 -2.42 36.65 -13.71
CA ALA A 674 -2.31 37.51 -14.89
C ALA A 674 -3.56 38.41 -15.07
N GLU A 675 -4.75 37.94 -14.69
CA GLU A 675 -5.98 38.76 -14.67
C GLU A 675 -5.97 39.80 -13.54
N PHE A 676 -5.39 39.48 -12.38
CA PHE A 676 -5.27 40.37 -11.22
C PHE A 676 -4.23 41.47 -11.45
N GLN A 677 -3.05 41.12 -11.98
CA GLN A 677 -2.02 42.07 -12.37
C GLN A 677 -2.49 43.03 -13.48
N LYS A 678 -3.26 42.55 -14.46
CA LYS A 678 -3.91 43.41 -15.49
C LYS A 678 -4.88 44.44 -14.92
N LYS A 679 -5.40 44.22 -13.70
CA LYS A 679 -6.27 45.17 -12.97
C LYS A 679 -5.47 46.10 -12.04
N GLY A 680 -4.14 46.03 -12.06
CA GLY A 680 -3.23 46.88 -11.27
C GLY A 680 -2.84 46.32 -9.89
N GLY A 681 -3.11 45.04 -9.61
CA GLY A 681 -2.72 44.41 -8.34
C GLY A 681 -1.26 43.97 -8.30
N GLU A 682 -0.56 44.24 -7.20
CA GLU A 682 0.87 43.96 -6.99
C GLU A 682 1.05 42.66 -6.19
N VAL A 683 1.18 41.56 -6.93
CA VAL A 683 1.43 40.21 -6.40
C VAL A 683 2.44 39.48 -7.29
N GLU A 684 3.33 38.74 -6.65
CA GLU A 684 4.27 37.80 -7.27
C GLU A 684 4.01 36.38 -6.74
N PHE A 685 4.25 35.37 -7.57
CA PHE A 685 4.11 33.96 -7.21
C PHE A 685 5.35 33.19 -7.67
N ASN A 686 6.10 32.65 -6.72
CA ASN A 686 7.37 31.98 -6.96
C ASN A 686 7.32 30.54 -6.45
N VAL A 687 7.67 29.57 -7.31
CA VAL A 687 7.79 28.16 -6.90
C VAL A 687 9.12 27.95 -6.20
N ILE A 688 9.11 27.25 -5.08
CA ILE A 688 10.31 26.91 -4.31
C ILE A 688 10.86 25.60 -4.89
N THR A 689 11.98 25.67 -5.61
CA THR A 689 12.57 24.54 -6.36
C THR A 689 13.94 24.10 -5.81
N ASP A 690 14.48 24.84 -4.86
CA ASP A 690 15.74 24.61 -4.16
C ASP A 690 15.56 23.89 -2.82
N HIS A 691 14.32 23.72 -2.32
CA HIS A 691 14.01 23.04 -1.07
C HIS A 691 13.29 21.70 -1.29
N SER A 692 13.71 20.69 -0.51
CA SER A 692 13.02 19.41 -0.33
C SER A 692 12.12 19.47 0.92
N LEU A 693 11.14 18.57 1.02
CA LEU A 693 10.13 18.61 2.09
C LEU A 693 10.01 17.23 2.75
N ILE A 694 10.25 17.17 4.07
CA ILE A 694 10.10 15.94 4.86
C ILE A 694 9.12 16.17 6.01
N ALA A 695 8.31 15.16 6.32
CA ALA A 695 7.36 15.21 7.43
C ALA A 695 7.76 14.20 8.52
N ILE A 696 8.06 14.66 9.73
CA ILE A 696 8.24 13.80 10.91
C ILE A 696 6.95 13.81 11.74
N GLN A 697 6.38 12.63 11.99
CA GLN A 697 5.00 12.47 12.48
C GLN A 697 4.93 11.40 13.56
N GLY A 698 4.15 11.61 14.62
CA GLY A 698 3.99 10.69 15.75
C GLY A 698 4.32 11.34 17.11
N PRO A 699 3.89 10.75 18.25
CA PRO A 699 4.08 11.31 19.60
C PRO A 699 5.55 11.47 20.07
N LYS A 700 6.54 11.05 19.28
CA LYS A 700 7.98 11.30 19.51
C LYS A 700 8.59 12.32 18.55
N ALA A 701 7.83 12.86 17.59
CA ALA A 701 8.33 13.77 16.55
C ALA A 701 8.93 15.05 17.14
N ALA A 702 8.25 15.66 18.12
CA ALA A 702 8.76 16.84 18.83
C ALA A 702 10.09 16.55 19.53
N ALA A 703 10.15 15.50 20.36
CA ALA A 703 11.36 15.15 21.11
C ALA A 703 12.55 14.82 20.19
N ALA A 704 12.32 14.15 19.06
CA ALA A 704 13.37 13.87 18.07
C ALA A 704 13.87 15.17 17.42
N LEU A 705 12.97 16.07 17.01
CA LEU A 705 13.33 17.34 16.37
C LEU A 705 14.01 18.34 17.34
N GLU A 706 13.60 18.35 18.62
CA GLU A 706 14.25 19.13 19.69
C GLU A 706 15.75 18.80 19.80
N THR A 707 16.18 17.55 19.54
CA THR A 707 17.62 17.18 19.54
C THR A 707 18.45 17.89 18.48
N LEU A 708 17.84 18.31 17.37
CA LEU A 708 18.50 18.99 16.26
C LEU A 708 18.34 20.51 16.31
N VAL A 709 17.22 20.99 16.86
CA VAL A 709 16.91 22.43 16.98
C VAL A 709 17.52 23.04 18.25
N GLY A 710 17.85 22.23 19.27
CA GLY A 710 18.59 22.67 20.47
C GLY A 710 17.78 23.51 21.47
N GLN A 711 16.50 23.73 21.21
CA GLN A 711 15.54 24.39 22.10
C GLN A 711 14.21 23.63 22.09
N SER A 712 13.37 23.84 23.11
CA SER A 712 12.07 23.17 23.16
C SER A 712 11.09 23.72 22.11
N LEU A 713 10.17 22.85 21.69
CA LEU A 713 9.07 23.13 20.76
C LEU A 713 7.70 23.08 21.45
N ASN A 714 7.63 23.02 22.78
CA ASN A 714 6.36 22.98 23.52
C ASN A 714 5.47 24.22 23.30
N ASP A 715 6.04 25.40 23.14
CA ASP A 715 5.29 26.65 22.86
C ASP A 715 4.91 26.81 21.36
N PHE A 716 5.16 25.79 20.54
CA PHE A 716 4.90 25.81 19.10
C PHE A 716 3.60 25.05 18.82
N SER A 717 2.44 25.72 18.84
CA SER A 717 1.14 25.07 18.64
C SER A 717 0.96 24.49 17.22
N PHE A 718 0.06 23.50 17.08
CA PHE A 718 -0.36 22.95 15.78
C PHE A 718 -0.83 24.04 14.80
N MET A 719 -0.55 23.83 13.51
CA MET A 719 -0.81 24.76 12.40
C MET A 719 -0.06 26.10 12.45
N ASN A 720 0.90 26.29 13.38
CA ASN A 720 1.87 27.37 13.27
C ASN A 720 3.11 26.93 12.46
N GLY A 721 3.84 27.90 11.91
CA GLY A 721 5.15 27.67 11.29
C GLY A 721 6.04 28.91 11.31
N LYS A 722 7.35 28.69 11.15
CA LYS A 722 8.41 29.69 11.28
C LYS A 722 9.72 29.19 10.67
N HIS A 723 10.58 30.13 10.28
CA HIS A 723 11.96 29.84 9.93
C HIS A 723 12.78 29.57 11.22
N MET A 724 13.56 28.49 11.23
CA MET A 724 14.40 28.05 12.36
C MET A 724 15.60 27.24 11.84
N GLU A 725 16.69 27.18 12.62
CA GLU A 725 17.81 26.27 12.32
C GLU A 725 17.51 24.84 12.76
N VAL A 726 17.76 23.86 11.89
CA VAL A 726 17.74 22.43 12.19
C VAL A 726 19.17 21.90 12.02
N ALA A 727 19.83 21.56 13.13
CA ALA A 727 21.24 21.14 13.16
C ALA A 727 22.19 22.10 12.42
N GLY A 728 21.94 23.42 12.53
CA GLY A 728 22.70 24.50 11.89
C GLY A 728 22.30 24.88 10.46
N VAL A 729 21.28 24.21 9.89
CA VAL A 729 20.76 24.50 8.55
C VAL A 729 19.49 25.36 8.66
N PRO A 730 19.37 26.50 7.94
CA PRO A 730 18.15 27.30 7.94
C PRO A 730 17.02 26.57 7.20
N CYS A 731 15.95 26.24 7.93
CA CYS A 731 14.78 25.53 7.41
C CYS A 731 13.51 26.35 7.66
N HIS A 732 12.42 26.02 6.97
CA HIS A 732 11.07 26.42 7.37
C HIS A 732 10.38 25.23 8.04
N ILE A 733 9.97 25.39 9.30
CA ILE A 733 9.29 24.37 10.09
C ILE A 733 7.82 24.77 10.23
N ALA A 734 6.90 23.86 9.92
CA ALA A 734 5.49 23.96 10.28
C ALA A 734 5.12 22.80 11.21
N ARG A 735 4.32 23.04 12.27
CA ARG A 735 3.75 21.97 13.10
C ARG A 735 2.43 21.49 12.48
N SER A 736 2.56 20.87 11.31
CA SER A 736 1.48 20.34 10.46
C SER A 736 1.68 18.84 10.22
N GLY A 737 0.66 18.18 9.68
CA GLY A 737 0.70 16.75 9.48
C GLY A 737 -0.48 16.16 8.73
N TYR A 738 -0.26 14.98 8.16
CA TYR A 738 -1.22 14.23 7.36
C TYR A 738 -1.45 12.82 7.92
N THR A 739 -1.45 12.71 9.25
CA THR A 739 -1.49 11.43 9.99
C THR A 739 -2.50 11.40 11.14
N GLY A 740 -2.99 12.57 11.57
CA GLY A 740 -3.76 12.73 12.81
C GLY A 740 -2.92 12.78 14.09
N GLU A 741 -1.62 12.51 14.02
CA GLU A 741 -0.70 12.64 15.15
C GLU A 741 -0.17 14.07 15.30
N ASP A 742 0.52 14.33 16.40
CA ASP A 742 1.46 15.44 16.46
C ASP A 742 2.60 15.24 15.44
N GLY A 743 3.21 16.32 14.96
CA GLY A 743 4.25 16.24 13.97
C GLY A 743 4.61 17.58 13.34
N PHE A 744 5.67 17.55 12.52
CA PHE A 744 6.23 18.70 11.84
C PHE A 744 6.52 18.38 10.37
N GLU A 745 6.37 19.39 9.52
CA GLU A 745 6.84 19.40 8.14
C GLU A 745 8.02 20.39 8.03
N LEU A 746 9.10 19.91 7.45
CA LEU A 746 10.39 20.60 7.36
C LEU A 746 10.69 20.84 5.88
N SER A 747 10.62 22.10 5.46
CA SER A 747 11.16 22.55 4.18
C SER A 747 12.65 22.85 4.38
N VAL A 748 13.49 22.08 3.72
CA VAL A 748 14.93 21.98 3.94
C VAL A 748 15.66 22.25 2.62
N PRO A 749 16.74 23.06 2.58
CA PRO A 749 17.60 23.19 1.41
C PRO A 749 17.99 21.81 0.85
N THR A 750 17.82 21.61 -0.45
CA THR A 750 17.84 20.27 -1.08
C THR A 750 19.18 19.56 -0.95
N GLU A 751 20.28 20.30 -0.82
CA GLU A 751 21.62 19.76 -0.55
C GLU A 751 21.79 19.20 0.89
N GLU A 752 20.99 19.67 1.85
CA GLU A 752 21.07 19.29 3.27
C GLU A 752 20.01 18.27 3.71
N VAL A 753 19.00 17.96 2.85
CA VAL A 753 17.89 17.07 3.25
C VAL A 753 18.35 15.67 3.63
N VAL A 754 19.39 15.13 2.97
CA VAL A 754 19.98 13.82 3.31
C VAL A 754 20.63 13.87 4.70
N ASN A 755 21.39 14.92 5.00
CA ASN A 755 22.07 15.13 6.28
C ASN A 755 21.08 15.24 7.43
N ILE A 756 20.02 16.05 7.27
CA ILE A 756 18.96 16.17 8.28
C ILE A 756 18.16 14.88 8.44
N THR A 757 17.88 14.15 7.37
CA THR A 757 17.17 12.86 7.45
C THR A 757 18.01 11.80 8.16
N GLU A 758 19.32 11.70 7.89
CA GLU A 758 20.24 10.81 8.63
C GLU A 758 20.38 11.21 10.11
N LYS A 759 20.40 12.50 10.42
CA LYS A 759 20.41 13.01 11.80
C LYS A 759 19.12 12.68 12.57
N LEU A 760 17.95 12.80 11.94
CA LEU A 760 16.65 12.44 12.57
C LEU A 760 16.53 10.92 12.75
N LEU A 761 16.92 10.13 11.74
CA LEU A 761 16.86 8.66 11.77
C LEU A 761 17.86 8.04 12.77
N ALA A 762 18.84 8.80 13.26
CA ALA A 762 19.72 8.38 14.35
C ALA A 762 19.01 8.34 15.73
N HIS A 763 17.80 8.89 15.86
CA HIS A 763 17.03 8.84 17.10
C HIS A 763 16.30 7.48 17.25
N PRO A 764 16.39 6.77 18.40
CA PRO A 764 15.91 5.39 18.55
C PRO A 764 14.38 5.19 18.56
N ASP A 765 13.62 6.28 18.51
CA ASP A 765 12.16 6.32 18.32
C ASP A 765 11.76 6.88 16.94
N VAL A 766 12.65 6.87 15.95
CA VAL A 766 12.37 7.35 14.58
C VAL A 766 12.70 6.27 13.56
N GLU A 767 11.79 6.07 12.61
CA GLU A 767 11.93 5.16 11.46
C GLU A 767 11.49 5.85 10.16
N MET A 768 11.82 5.27 9.00
CA MET A 768 11.29 5.74 7.71
C MET A 768 9.91 5.11 7.42
N ALA A 769 8.96 5.89 6.90
CA ALA A 769 7.64 5.43 6.50
C ALA A 769 7.29 5.77 5.05
N GLY A 770 6.58 4.86 4.40
CA GLY A 770 6.24 4.93 2.98
C GLY A 770 4.77 5.28 2.71
N LEU A 771 4.42 5.43 1.43
CA LEU A 771 3.07 5.80 0.98
C LEU A 771 1.97 4.90 1.57
N GLY A 772 2.23 3.61 1.76
CA GLY A 772 1.26 2.66 2.31
C GLY A 772 0.90 2.89 3.79
N ALA A 773 1.84 3.42 4.57
CA ALA A 773 1.56 3.88 5.94
C ALA A 773 0.82 5.24 5.90
N ARG A 774 1.25 6.16 5.03
CA ARG A 774 0.63 7.49 4.87
C ARG A 774 -0.88 7.41 4.57
N ASP A 775 -1.30 6.58 3.61
CA ASP A 775 -2.72 6.46 3.23
C ASP A 775 -3.59 5.83 4.35
N SER A 776 -3.07 4.85 5.09
CA SER A 776 -3.82 4.25 6.21
C SER A 776 -3.92 5.18 7.42
N LEU A 777 -2.86 5.96 7.72
CA LEU A 777 -2.85 6.96 8.80
C LEU A 777 -3.81 8.13 8.53
N ARG A 778 -3.75 8.71 7.32
CA ARG A 778 -4.62 9.84 6.93
C ARG A 778 -6.10 9.45 6.90
N LEU A 779 -6.41 8.23 6.45
CA LEU A 779 -7.78 7.73 6.36
C LEU A 779 -8.39 7.55 7.75
N GLU A 780 -7.67 6.93 8.68
CA GLU A 780 -8.05 6.88 10.11
C GLU A 780 -8.22 8.28 10.72
N ALA A 781 -7.38 9.24 10.33
CA ALA A 781 -7.46 10.64 10.75
C ALA A 781 -8.58 11.45 10.06
N GLY A 782 -9.42 10.84 9.21
CA GLY A 782 -10.54 11.51 8.55
C GLY A 782 -10.16 12.47 7.42
N LEU A 783 -8.87 12.52 7.05
CA LEU A 783 -8.30 13.45 6.09
C LEU A 783 -8.57 13.01 4.64
N CYS A 784 -8.99 13.97 3.82
CA CYS A 784 -9.24 13.76 2.40
C CYS A 784 -7.94 13.47 1.63
N LEU A 785 -8.05 12.70 0.56
CA LEU A 785 -7.02 12.58 -0.48
C LEU A 785 -7.61 13.10 -1.80
N TYR A 786 -7.00 14.14 -2.37
CA TYR A 786 -7.44 14.67 -3.66
C TYR A 786 -7.34 13.60 -4.78
N GLY A 787 -8.28 13.64 -5.73
CA GLY A 787 -8.43 12.64 -6.80
C GLY A 787 -9.22 11.40 -6.38
N ASN A 788 -9.36 11.14 -5.07
CA ASN A 788 -10.22 10.09 -4.53
C ASN A 788 -11.43 10.65 -3.78
N ASP A 789 -11.19 11.45 -2.74
CA ASP A 789 -12.25 11.98 -1.85
C ASP A 789 -12.69 13.41 -2.22
N LEU A 790 -11.95 14.08 -3.11
CA LEU A 790 -12.17 15.45 -3.59
C LEU A 790 -11.89 15.50 -5.10
N ASP A 791 -12.71 16.26 -5.82
CA ASP A 791 -12.64 16.45 -7.27
C ASP A 791 -13.33 17.78 -7.67
N GLU A 792 -13.19 18.17 -8.94
CA GLU A 792 -13.72 19.43 -9.49
C GLU A 792 -15.26 19.48 -9.65
N THR A 793 -15.97 18.39 -9.35
CA THR A 793 -17.44 18.34 -9.21
C THR A 793 -17.89 18.47 -7.75
N THR A 794 -16.98 18.29 -6.80
CA THR A 794 -17.26 18.09 -5.38
C THR A 794 -17.02 19.37 -4.60
N THR A 795 -18.06 19.92 -3.96
CA THR A 795 -17.92 21.19 -3.21
C THR A 795 -17.37 21.00 -1.80
N PRO A 796 -16.83 22.07 -1.16
CA PRO A 796 -16.42 22.01 0.25
C PRO A 796 -17.56 21.68 1.22
N VAL A 797 -18.83 21.87 0.84
CA VAL A 797 -20.00 21.53 1.68
C VAL A 797 -20.41 20.07 1.53
N GLU A 798 -20.24 19.49 0.33
CA GLU A 798 -20.38 18.06 0.09
C GLU A 798 -19.27 17.28 0.79
N ALA A 799 -18.02 17.73 0.68
CA ALA A 799 -16.84 17.09 1.27
C ALA A 799 -16.77 17.12 2.81
N GLY A 800 -17.71 17.81 3.48
CA GLY A 800 -17.70 18.04 4.92
C GLY A 800 -16.61 19.03 5.37
N LEU A 801 -16.04 19.79 4.44
CA LEU A 801 -14.97 20.77 4.66
C LEU A 801 -15.48 22.20 4.91
N THR A 802 -16.77 22.39 5.18
CA THR A 802 -17.38 23.72 5.45
C THR A 802 -16.69 24.51 6.57
N TRP A 803 -15.93 23.84 7.45
CA TRP A 803 -15.10 24.46 8.48
C TRP A 803 -13.91 25.26 7.92
N THR A 804 -13.39 24.91 6.73
CA THR A 804 -12.32 25.65 6.02
C THR A 804 -12.77 27.02 5.49
N ILE A 805 -14.07 27.30 5.52
CA ILE A 805 -14.67 28.58 5.13
C ILE A 805 -15.05 29.35 6.42
N PRO A 806 -14.27 30.36 6.86
CA PRO A 806 -14.56 31.09 8.10
C PRO A 806 -15.81 31.97 7.99
N LYS A 807 -16.34 32.42 9.13
CA LYS A 807 -17.58 33.22 9.19
C LYS A 807 -17.51 34.46 8.27
N SER A 808 -16.40 35.19 8.31
CA SER A 808 -16.08 36.32 7.45
C SER A 808 -16.27 36.00 5.96
N ARG A 809 -15.59 34.96 5.44
CA ARG A 809 -15.72 34.52 4.04
C ARG A 809 -17.13 34.03 3.69
N ARG A 810 -17.92 33.53 4.66
CA ARG A 810 -19.35 33.19 4.46
C ARG A 810 -20.27 34.42 4.35
N GLU A 811 -19.84 35.56 4.89
CA GLU A 811 -20.57 36.83 4.85
C GLU A 811 -20.13 37.72 3.67
N THR A 812 -18.85 37.66 3.26
CA THR A 812 -18.30 38.46 2.15
C THR A 812 -18.17 37.72 0.81
N GLY A 813 -18.02 36.39 0.82
CA GLY A 813 -17.73 35.62 -0.39
C GLY A 813 -16.38 36.00 -1.01
N GLY A 814 -16.40 36.37 -2.29
CA GLY A 814 -15.22 36.85 -3.04
C GLY A 814 -14.25 35.77 -3.53
N PHE A 815 -14.47 34.50 -3.18
CA PHE A 815 -13.76 33.35 -3.76
C PHE A 815 -14.54 32.77 -4.96
N LEU A 816 -13.82 32.15 -5.90
CA LEU A 816 -14.41 31.46 -7.06
C LEU A 816 -15.45 30.40 -6.61
N GLY A 817 -16.62 30.38 -7.24
CA GLY A 817 -17.69 29.45 -6.87
C GLY A 817 -18.48 29.80 -5.60
N ALA A 818 -18.23 30.94 -4.94
CA ALA A 818 -18.98 31.36 -3.76
C ALA A 818 -20.50 31.41 -3.98
N GLU A 819 -20.97 31.76 -5.18
CA GLU A 819 -22.39 31.80 -5.54
C GLU A 819 -23.07 30.41 -5.49
N HIS A 820 -22.31 29.33 -5.71
CA HIS A 820 -22.79 27.96 -5.58
C HIS A 820 -22.58 27.39 -4.16
N ILE A 821 -21.44 27.71 -3.53
CA ILE A 821 -21.05 27.19 -2.22
C ILE A 821 -21.87 27.81 -1.08
N LEU A 822 -22.09 29.13 -1.07
CA LEU A 822 -22.74 29.82 0.06
C LEU A 822 -24.22 29.46 0.25
N PRO A 823 -25.04 29.22 -0.81
CA PRO A 823 -26.37 28.65 -0.66
C PRO A 823 -26.36 27.24 -0.03
N GLN A 824 -25.41 26.38 -0.39
CA GLN A 824 -25.31 25.01 0.13
C GLN A 824 -25.06 24.97 1.65
N ILE A 825 -24.35 25.95 2.21
CA ILE A 825 -24.16 26.08 3.67
C ILE A 825 -25.50 26.26 4.40
N LYS A 826 -26.48 26.92 3.76
CA LYS A 826 -27.79 27.25 4.35
C LYS A 826 -28.87 26.22 4.01
N GLY A 827 -28.95 25.80 2.74
CA GLY A 827 -29.97 24.86 2.24
C GLY A 827 -29.58 23.37 2.32
N GLY A 828 -28.30 23.07 2.54
CA GLY A 828 -27.77 21.71 2.44
C GLY A 828 -27.30 21.34 1.03
N VAL A 829 -27.05 20.05 0.84
CA VAL A 829 -26.46 19.44 -0.37
C VAL A 829 -27.15 18.12 -0.68
N SER A 830 -27.03 17.63 -1.93
CA SER A 830 -27.62 16.37 -2.41
C SER A 830 -26.88 15.13 -1.90
N ARG A 831 -25.55 15.19 -1.81
CA ARG A 831 -24.64 14.15 -1.26
C ARG A 831 -23.74 14.74 -0.17
N ARG A 832 -23.20 13.88 0.72
CA ARG A 832 -22.17 14.26 1.72
C ARG A 832 -21.13 13.16 1.89
N ARG A 833 -19.86 13.54 2.05
CA ARG A 833 -18.78 12.63 2.47
C ARG A 833 -19.03 12.15 3.90
N VAL A 834 -18.90 10.85 4.14
CA VAL A 834 -19.02 10.20 5.44
C VAL A 834 -17.88 9.22 5.66
N GLY A 835 -17.63 8.87 6.93
CA GLY A 835 -16.82 7.72 7.30
C GLY A 835 -17.69 6.49 7.52
N LEU A 836 -17.20 5.32 7.16
CA LEU A 836 -17.86 4.01 7.29
C LEU A 836 -16.94 3.04 8.02
N PHE A 837 -17.49 2.28 8.96
CA PHE A 837 -16.95 0.94 9.25
C PHE A 837 -17.61 -0.06 8.32
N VAL A 838 -16.84 -1.00 7.76
CA VAL A 838 -17.34 -2.05 6.85
C VAL A 838 -16.93 -3.43 7.38
N GLU A 839 -17.88 -4.35 7.46
CA GLU A 839 -17.62 -5.72 7.91
C GLU A 839 -16.98 -6.59 6.83
N GLY A 840 -16.42 -7.74 7.22
CA GLY A 840 -15.83 -8.71 6.30
C GLY A 840 -14.70 -8.13 5.43
N ALA A 841 -14.94 -8.02 4.12
CA ALA A 841 -13.94 -7.60 3.15
C ALA A 841 -13.77 -6.05 3.12
N PRO A 842 -12.54 -5.51 2.99
CA PRO A 842 -12.35 -4.07 2.90
C PRO A 842 -12.93 -3.51 1.61
N ALA A 843 -13.88 -2.58 1.73
CA ALA A 843 -14.33 -1.76 0.62
C ALA A 843 -13.18 -0.89 0.08
N ARG A 844 -13.20 -0.61 -1.22
CA ARG A 844 -12.22 0.22 -1.95
C ARG A 844 -12.96 1.29 -2.75
N GLY A 845 -12.23 2.24 -3.32
CA GLY A 845 -12.80 3.23 -4.24
C GLY A 845 -13.64 2.58 -5.34
N GLY A 846 -14.79 3.18 -5.65
CA GLY A 846 -15.78 2.65 -6.60
C GLY A 846 -16.79 1.64 -6.03
N ALA A 847 -16.66 1.18 -4.78
CA ALA A 847 -17.65 0.26 -4.20
C ALA A 847 -18.99 0.97 -3.91
N GLU A 848 -20.09 0.42 -4.41
CA GLU A 848 -21.45 0.96 -4.23
C GLU A 848 -21.88 0.92 -2.76
N ILE A 849 -22.49 2.01 -2.29
CA ILE A 849 -23.10 2.14 -0.96
C ILE A 849 -24.63 2.11 -1.11
N LEU A 850 -25.28 1.21 -0.38
CA LEU A 850 -26.71 0.94 -0.49
C LEU A 850 -27.45 1.23 0.83
N ASN A 851 -28.75 1.52 0.73
CA ASN A 851 -29.66 1.56 1.88
C ASN A 851 -30.17 0.15 2.25
N LYS A 852 -31.07 0.06 3.24
CA LYS A 852 -31.62 -1.23 3.71
C LYS A 852 -32.56 -1.87 2.71
N GLU A 853 -33.08 -1.06 1.81
CA GLU A 853 -34.00 -1.39 0.73
C GLU A 853 -33.27 -1.94 -0.50
N GLY A 854 -31.93 -1.88 -0.53
CA GLY A 854 -31.08 -2.35 -1.63
C GLY A 854 -30.89 -1.34 -2.77
N GLU A 855 -31.33 -0.09 -2.59
CA GLU A 855 -31.09 1.00 -3.54
C GLU A 855 -29.66 1.55 -3.38
N VAL A 856 -28.97 1.82 -4.49
CA VAL A 856 -27.68 2.53 -4.46
C VAL A 856 -27.91 4.00 -4.09
N ILE A 857 -27.28 4.44 -3.00
CA ILE A 857 -27.38 5.80 -2.46
C ILE A 857 -26.05 6.54 -2.42
N GLY A 858 -24.96 5.92 -2.89
CA GLY A 858 -23.63 6.47 -2.74
C GLY A 858 -22.51 5.57 -3.27
N VAL A 859 -21.27 6.05 -3.14
CA VAL A 859 -20.06 5.34 -3.57
C VAL A 859 -18.91 5.58 -2.58
N VAL A 860 -18.12 4.54 -2.34
CA VAL A 860 -16.87 4.60 -1.57
C VAL A 860 -15.78 5.28 -2.41
N THR A 861 -15.04 6.20 -1.80
CA THR A 861 -13.94 6.94 -2.42
C THR A 861 -12.57 6.39 -2.00
N SER A 862 -12.40 6.16 -0.70
CA SER A 862 -11.17 5.61 -0.09
C SER A 862 -11.52 4.47 0.87
N GLY A 863 -10.67 3.45 1.00
CA GLY A 863 -10.93 2.38 1.98
C GLY A 863 -9.77 1.41 2.18
N CYS A 864 -9.49 1.05 3.44
CA CYS A 864 -8.49 0.05 3.81
C CYS A 864 -8.75 -0.56 5.21
N PRO A 865 -8.05 -1.64 5.60
CA PRO A 865 -7.99 -2.08 6.99
C PRO A 865 -7.30 -1.03 7.88
N SER A 866 -7.91 -0.70 9.01
CA SER A 866 -7.33 0.11 10.10
C SER A 866 -6.51 -0.80 11.05
N PRO A 867 -5.19 -0.61 11.16
CA PRO A 867 -4.36 -1.36 12.12
C PRO A 867 -4.72 -1.11 13.57
N ILE A 868 -5.11 0.12 13.91
CA ILE A 868 -5.44 0.54 15.29
C ILE A 868 -6.79 -0.03 15.73
N LEU A 869 -7.83 0.14 14.92
CA LEU A 869 -9.19 -0.24 15.26
C LEU A 869 -9.51 -1.71 14.93
N LYS A 870 -8.64 -2.39 14.16
CA LYS A 870 -8.78 -3.78 13.71
C LYS A 870 -10.11 -4.04 12.98
N LYS A 871 -10.50 -3.06 12.15
CA LYS A 871 -11.73 -3.01 11.33
C LYS A 871 -11.40 -2.45 9.96
N ASN A 872 -12.25 -2.66 8.96
CA ASN A 872 -12.14 -1.91 7.71
C ASN A 872 -12.75 -0.51 7.91
N VAL A 873 -12.02 0.51 7.48
CA VAL A 873 -12.47 1.92 7.46
C VAL A 873 -12.54 2.39 6.01
N ALA A 874 -13.56 3.17 5.69
CA ALA A 874 -13.75 3.72 4.36
C ALA A 874 -14.36 5.13 4.41
N MET A 875 -14.06 5.95 3.41
CA MET A 875 -14.76 7.19 3.10
C MET A 875 -15.65 6.97 1.88
N GLY A 876 -16.76 7.69 1.80
CA GLY A 876 -17.59 7.71 0.61
C GLY A 876 -18.63 8.81 0.66
N TYR A 877 -19.26 9.08 -0.48
CA TYR A 877 -20.36 10.04 -0.58
C TYR A 877 -21.69 9.32 -0.51
N VAL A 878 -22.58 9.76 0.37
CA VAL A 878 -23.96 9.23 0.49
C VAL A 878 -25.00 10.33 0.30
N LYS A 879 -26.14 9.95 -0.28
CA LYS A 879 -27.33 10.79 -0.46
C LYS A 879 -27.77 11.44 0.85
N ASN A 880 -28.27 12.67 0.76
CA ASN A 880 -28.74 13.44 1.92
C ASN A 880 -29.85 12.68 2.67
N GLY A 881 -29.87 12.82 4.00
CA GLY A 881 -30.62 11.96 4.92
C GLY A 881 -29.78 10.83 5.52
N SER A 882 -29.02 10.09 4.71
CA SER A 882 -28.29 8.88 5.15
C SER A 882 -26.98 9.15 5.91
N HIS A 883 -26.53 10.41 5.98
CA HIS A 883 -25.21 10.81 6.50
C HIS A 883 -25.08 10.87 8.04
N LYS A 884 -26.07 10.40 8.81
CA LYS A 884 -26.05 10.50 10.28
C LYS A 884 -25.19 9.41 10.90
N LYS A 885 -24.42 9.75 11.96
CA LYS A 885 -23.68 8.74 12.74
C LYS A 885 -24.65 7.68 13.27
N GLY A 886 -24.34 6.41 13.04
CA GLY A 886 -25.17 5.27 13.43
C GLY A 886 -26.19 4.84 12.38
N THR A 887 -26.26 5.48 11.21
CA THR A 887 -27.01 4.93 10.07
C THR A 887 -26.34 3.63 9.62
N GLU A 888 -27.08 2.53 9.72
CA GLU A 888 -26.74 1.24 9.12
C GLU A 888 -26.98 1.31 7.61
N LEU A 889 -25.99 0.88 6.84
CA LEU A 889 -25.95 0.83 5.38
C LEU A 889 -25.38 -0.53 4.93
N ASP A 890 -25.35 -0.75 3.64
CA ASP A 890 -24.69 -1.88 3.00
C ASP A 890 -23.66 -1.39 1.97
N VAL A 891 -22.63 -2.19 1.70
CA VAL A 891 -21.60 -1.90 0.69
C VAL A 891 -21.31 -3.14 -0.14
N LYS A 892 -21.34 -3.01 -1.48
CA LYS A 892 -21.10 -4.12 -2.41
C LYS A 892 -19.59 -4.30 -2.62
N VAL A 893 -19.01 -5.36 -2.05
CA VAL A 893 -17.57 -5.66 -2.14
C VAL A 893 -17.39 -7.01 -2.81
N ARG A 894 -16.75 -7.03 -4.00
CA ARG A 894 -16.52 -8.27 -4.80
C ARG A 894 -17.81 -9.09 -5.00
N ASN A 895 -18.86 -8.43 -5.47
CA ASN A 895 -20.21 -8.98 -5.68
C ASN A 895 -20.88 -9.58 -4.42
N LYS A 896 -20.37 -9.29 -3.22
CA LYS A 896 -21.00 -9.66 -1.94
C LYS A 896 -21.35 -8.42 -1.15
N ILE A 897 -22.60 -8.35 -0.67
CA ILE A 897 -23.04 -7.28 0.22
C ILE A 897 -22.37 -7.46 1.59
N GLN A 898 -21.70 -6.41 2.08
CA GLN A 898 -21.12 -6.32 3.41
C GLN A 898 -21.88 -5.26 4.22
N LYS A 899 -22.15 -5.54 5.50
CA LYS A 899 -22.77 -4.55 6.38
C LYS A 899 -21.81 -3.39 6.64
N ALA A 900 -22.34 -2.18 6.67
CA ALA A 900 -21.60 -0.96 6.97
C ALA A 900 -22.36 -0.07 7.95
N VAL A 901 -21.62 0.76 8.69
CA VAL A 901 -22.22 1.74 9.61
C VAL A 901 -21.53 3.08 9.45
N VAL A 902 -22.32 4.14 9.24
CA VAL A 902 -21.85 5.51 9.19
C VAL A 902 -21.28 5.90 10.55
N THR A 903 -19.99 6.20 10.59
CA THR A 903 -19.25 6.56 11.80
C THR A 903 -18.75 8.00 11.72
N LYS A 904 -18.42 8.56 12.89
CA LYS A 904 -17.83 9.90 12.98
C LYS A 904 -16.37 9.82 12.53
N MET A 905 -15.93 10.80 11.74
CA MET A 905 -14.52 11.06 11.48
C MET A 905 -13.99 12.16 12.44
N PRO A 906 -12.70 12.10 12.85
CA PRO A 906 -11.74 11.04 12.56
C PRO A 906 -12.12 9.72 13.25
N PHE A 907 -11.66 8.59 12.70
CA PHE A 907 -11.95 7.25 13.22
C PHE A 907 -11.11 6.93 14.46
N VAL A 908 -9.86 7.42 14.46
CA VAL A 908 -8.94 7.45 15.60
C VAL A 908 -8.82 8.91 16.06
N GLU A 909 -8.79 9.16 17.37
CA GLU A 909 -8.69 10.54 17.88
C GLU A 909 -7.34 11.18 17.54
N SER A 910 -7.35 12.48 17.21
CA SER A 910 -6.15 13.18 16.72
C SER A 910 -5.36 13.84 17.85
N ASN A 911 -4.06 13.57 17.90
CA ASN A 911 -3.14 13.99 18.97
C ASN A 911 -2.45 15.34 18.71
N TYR A 912 -3.08 16.25 17.94
CA TYR A 912 -2.52 17.57 17.63
C TYR A 912 -2.21 18.38 18.90
N HIS A 913 -0.97 18.84 19.03
CA HIS A 913 -0.49 19.70 20.12
C HIS A 913 -1.14 21.09 20.07
N LYS A 914 -1.64 21.61 21.19
CA LYS A 914 -2.44 22.84 21.26
C LYS A 914 -1.74 23.90 22.10
#